data_AF-A0A315VQW4-F1
#
_entry.id   AF-A0A315VQW4-F1
#
_cell.length_a   1.000
_cell.length_b   1.000
_cell.length_c   1.000
_cell.angle_alpha   90.00
_cell.angle_beta   90.00
_cell.angle_gamma   90.00
#
_symmetry.space_group_name_H-M   'P 1'
#
loop_
_entity.id
_entity.type
_entity.pdbx_description
1 polymer ?
#
loop_
_entity_poly.entity_id
_entity_poly.type
_entity_poly.pdbx_seq_one_letter_code
_entity_poly.pdbx_strand_id
1 'polypeptide(L)'
;VRELENEVEMEQKKSGEAVKGVRKYERRIKELTYQTEEDRKNIARLQDLVDKLQLKVKAYKRSAEEAEEQANVHLSKFRKLQHELDEAEERADIAESQVNKMRVKSRDSGPKWEEFREEIPDSYRVKLRKPRVFSYYMSSPKLLWLTSRGFFTSVFQEVVEKMGDAAMKEFGAAAPYLRKSDRERLEAQTRPFDMKKECFVPDPDEEYVKASIVSRDGDKVTAQTEKGKTVTVKECDIHPQNPPKFDKIEDMAMFTFLHEPAVLFNLKERYAAWMIYTYSGLFCVTVNPYKWLPVYNQEVVVAYRGKKRSEAPPHIFSISDNAYQYMLTDRENQSILITGESGAGKTVNTKRVIQYFASIAAAGGKKDTGSEKKGTLEDQIIQCNPALEAFGNAKTIRNDNSSRFGKFIRIHFAASGKLASADIETYLLEKSRVTFQLKAERDYHIFYQILSQKKPELLEMLLITNNPYDYAFISQGETTVASINDAEELIATDEAFDVLGFTQEEKNGIYKLTGAIMHYGNMKFKNKQREEQAEADGTEDADKSAYLMGLNSADLIKGLCHPRVKVGNEWVTKGQNVQQVYYAVGALAKAVYEKMFLWMVVRINHSLDTKQPRQYFIGVLDIAGFEIFDFNTFEQMCINFTNEKLQQFFNHHMFVLEQEEYKKEGIEWTFIDFGMDLQACIDLIEKPMGIMSILEEECMFPKASDATFKAKLYDNHLGKSNNFQKPRIVKGKPEAHFALVHYAGTVDYNINNWLVKNKDPLNETVVVLYQKSTLKLLALLFANYAGADSVEKVAKEEEARRRDHPFKLYLPFTGRVEASIRSLSDFLKYGAAAPYTDISASPMAAVLWTQTKDCEALRAGEDEASAEPAGETGIKYITPDNPPYKAKGTTLTR
;
A
#
# COMPACT_ATOMS: atom_id res chain seq x y z
N VAL A 1 -22.73 73.96 -41.47
CA VAL A 1 -23.66 73.87 -40.31
C VAL A 1 -23.89 72.42 -39.93
N ARG A 2 -24.52 71.56 -40.76
CA ARG A 2 -24.72 70.13 -40.44
C ARG A 2 -23.45 69.32 -40.11
N GLU A 3 -22.34 69.54 -40.82
CA GLU A 3 -21.08 68.85 -40.49
C GLU A 3 -20.54 69.27 -39.11
N LEU A 4 -20.63 70.56 -38.78
CA LEU A 4 -20.23 71.07 -37.47
C LEU A 4 -21.17 70.57 -36.36
N GLU A 5 -22.47 70.42 -36.63
CA GLU A 5 -23.43 69.83 -35.69
C GLU A 5 -23.10 68.35 -35.40
N ASN A 6 -22.74 67.58 -36.44
CA ASN A 6 -22.32 66.19 -36.29
C ASN A 6 -20.98 66.06 -35.55
N GLU A 7 -20.02 66.96 -35.79
CA GLU A 7 -18.76 66.99 -35.05
C GLU A 7 -18.98 67.32 -33.57
N VAL A 8 -19.84 68.28 -33.26
CA VAL A 8 -20.20 68.63 -31.87
C VAL A 8 -20.88 67.44 -31.18
N GLU A 9 -21.77 66.73 -31.87
CA GLU A 9 -22.45 65.56 -31.30
C GLU A 9 -21.47 64.39 -31.05
N MET A 10 -20.53 64.15 -31.98
CA MET A 10 -19.46 63.16 -31.77
C MET A 10 -18.55 63.55 -30.60
N GLU A 11 -18.21 64.83 -30.46
CA GLU A 11 -17.33 65.30 -29.38
C GLU A 11 -18.04 65.28 -28.02
N GLN A 12 -19.33 65.58 -27.97
CA GLN A 12 -20.16 65.40 -26.77
C GLN A 12 -20.24 63.93 -26.34
N LYS A 13 -20.34 63.00 -27.31
CA LYS A 13 -20.33 61.56 -27.03
C LYS A 13 -18.98 61.10 -26.48
N LYS A 14 -17.87 61.53 -27.07
CA LYS A 14 -16.51 61.25 -26.56
C LYS A 14 -16.30 61.81 -25.15
N SER A 15 -16.75 63.04 -24.90
CA SER A 15 -16.72 63.66 -23.58
C SER A 15 -17.52 62.85 -22.55
N GLY A 16 -18.72 62.36 -22.93
CA GLY A 16 -19.54 61.49 -22.08
C GLY A 16 -18.87 60.14 -21.76
N GLU A 17 -18.15 59.54 -22.71
CA GLU A 17 -17.37 58.31 -22.50
C GLU A 17 -16.15 58.55 -21.61
N ALA A 18 -15.45 59.67 -21.79
CA ALA A 18 -14.33 60.07 -20.94
C ALA A 18 -14.76 60.27 -19.47
N VAL A 19 -15.89 60.93 -19.21
CA VAL A 19 -16.44 61.12 -17.86
C VAL A 19 -16.83 59.79 -17.21
N LYS A 20 -17.38 58.83 -17.98
CA LYS A 20 -17.64 57.47 -17.47
C LYS A 20 -16.35 56.73 -17.13
N GLY A 21 -15.30 56.90 -17.93
CA GLY A 21 -13.96 56.39 -17.66
C GLY A 21 -13.40 56.92 -16.34
N VAL A 22 -13.44 58.24 -16.14
CA VAL A 22 -12.97 58.90 -14.90
C VAL A 22 -13.71 58.35 -13.67
N ARG A 23 -15.04 58.22 -13.71
CA ARG A 23 -15.81 57.64 -12.60
C ARG A 23 -15.44 56.18 -12.29
N LYS A 24 -15.06 55.40 -13.30
CA LYS A 24 -14.59 54.01 -13.13
C LYS A 24 -13.23 53.99 -12.42
N TYR A 25 -12.31 54.88 -12.81
CA TYR A 25 -11.01 55.00 -12.15
C TYR A 25 -11.13 55.53 -10.72
N GLU A 26 -12.01 56.50 -10.45
CA GLU A 26 -12.28 56.97 -9.08
C GLU A 26 -12.79 55.86 -8.16
N ARG A 27 -13.67 54.98 -8.65
CA ARG A 27 -14.10 53.79 -7.88
C ARG A 27 -12.94 52.84 -7.60
N ARG A 28 -12.13 52.54 -8.62
CA ARG A 28 -10.93 51.69 -8.49
C ARG A 28 -9.93 52.25 -7.47
N ILE A 29 -9.73 53.57 -7.45
CA ILE A 29 -8.84 54.24 -6.49
C ILE A 29 -9.38 54.13 -5.06
N LYS A 30 -10.71 54.28 -4.87
CA LYS A 30 -11.33 54.10 -3.54
C LYS A 30 -11.21 52.66 -3.05
N GLU A 31 -11.43 51.67 -3.92
CA GLU A 31 -11.23 50.26 -3.60
C GLU A 31 -9.79 49.95 -3.21
N LEU A 32 -8.80 50.43 -4.00
CA LEU A 32 -7.38 50.26 -3.70
C LEU A 32 -6.97 50.95 -2.39
N THR A 33 -7.51 52.14 -2.11
CA THR A 33 -7.25 52.86 -0.85
C THR A 33 -7.77 52.06 0.35
N TYR A 34 -8.99 51.53 0.25
CA TYR A 34 -9.58 50.70 1.29
C TYR A 34 -8.77 49.42 1.53
N GLN A 35 -8.36 48.76 0.44
CA GLN A 35 -7.55 47.54 0.50
C GLN A 35 -6.18 47.79 1.15
N THR A 36 -5.53 48.91 0.82
CA THR A 36 -4.26 49.31 1.44
C THR A 36 -4.40 49.55 2.95
N GLU A 37 -5.54 50.12 3.39
CA GLU A 37 -5.81 50.36 4.80
C GLU A 37 -6.13 49.07 5.58
N GLU A 38 -6.79 48.11 4.94
CA GLU A 38 -7.03 46.77 5.47
C GLU A 38 -5.71 45.99 5.58
N ASP A 39 -4.86 46.03 4.56
CA ASP A 39 -3.55 45.39 4.57
C ASP A 39 -2.65 45.97 5.66
N ARG A 40 -2.67 47.29 5.87
CA ARG A 40 -1.92 47.93 6.96
C ARG A 40 -2.39 47.45 8.34
N LYS A 41 -3.70 47.24 8.52
CA LYS A 41 -4.26 46.67 9.77
C LYS A 41 -3.89 45.19 9.93
N ASN A 42 -3.83 44.42 8.85
CA ASN A 42 -3.42 43.03 8.86
C ASN A 42 -1.93 42.88 9.20
N ILE A 43 -1.06 43.72 8.63
CA ILE A 43 0.37 43.76 8.96
C ILE A 43 0.58 44.09 10.44
N ALA A 44 -0.18 45.04 11.00
CA ALA A 44 -0.10 45.36 12.43
C ALA A 44 -0.51 44.18 13.33
N ARG A 45 -1.54 43.42 12.94
CA ARG A 45 -1.97 42.20 13.67
C ARG A 45 -0.94 41.07 13.56
N LEU A 46 -0.33 40.90 12.38
CA LEU A 46 0.74 39.93 12.18
C LEU A 46 1.96 40.26 13.02
N GLN A 47 2.32 41.54 13.13
CA GLN A 47 3.42 41.98 13.98
C GLN A 47 3.16 41.65 15.46
N ASP A 48 1.94 41.92 15.98
CA ASP A 48 1.55 41.59 17.36
C ASP A 48 1.55 40.06 17.61
N LEU A 49 1.19 39.26 16.60
CA LEU A 49 1.27 37.80 16.66
C LEU A 49 2.72 37.30 16.68
N VAL A 50 3.59 37.87 15.85
CA VAL A 50 5.03 37.57 15.82
C VAL A 50 5.66 37.89 17.17
N ASP A 51 5.36 39.04 17.77
CA ASP A 51 5.89 39.43 19.08
C ASP A 51 5.42 38.47 20.19
N LYS A 52 4.15 38.03 20.16
CA LYS A 52 3.62 37.00 21.06
C LYS A 52 4.30 35.63 20.86
N LEU A 53 4.56 35.25 19.63
CA LEU A 53 5.27 34.00 19.32
C LEU A 53 6.73 34.06 19.78
N GLN A 54 7.43 35.18 19.59
CA GLN A 54 8.79 35.38 20.08
C GLN A 54 8.86 35.30 21.62
N LEU A 55 7.87 35.84 22.33
CA LEU A 55 7.76 35.69 23.79
C LEU A 55 7.58 34.22 24.20
N LYS A 56 6.74 33.46 23.48
CA LYS A 56 6.58 32.02 23.74
C LYS A 56 7.85 31.22 23.43
N VAL A 57 8.56 31.54 22.35
CA VAL A 57 9.84 30.90 22.01
C VAL A 57 10.88 31.14 23.12
N LYS A 58 10.97 32.37 23.66
CA LYS A 58 11.83 32.65 24.81
C LYS A 58 11.43 31.85 26.06
N ALA A 59 10.14 31.70 26.33
CA ALA A 59 9.66 30.90 27.46
C ALA A 59 9.99 29.40 27.28
N TYR A 60 9.79 28.84 26.08
CA TYR A 60 10.13 27.45 25.80
C TYR A 60 11.64 27.21 25.83
N LYS A 61 12.45 28.15 25.35
CA LYS A 61 13.90 28.05 25.45
C LYS A 61 14.37 27.96 26.90
N ARG A 62 13.82 28.80 27.78
CA ARG A 62 14.13 28.74 29.22
C ARG A 62 13.70 27.42 29.85
N SER A 63 12.52 26.91 29.49
CA SER A 63 12.05 25.60 29.98
C SER A 63 12.91 24.43 29.48
N ALA A 64 13.48 24.53 28.28
CA ALA A 64 14.39 23.52 27.74
C ALA A 64 15.75 23.56 28.45
N GLU A 65 16.30 24.75 28.70
CA GLU A 65 17.53 24.94 29.48
C GLU A 65 17.40 24.38 30.91
N GLU A 66 16.26 24.63 31.58
CA GLU A 66 15.98 24.07 32.91
C GLU A 66 15.86 22.53 32.90
N ALA A 67 15.28 21.94 31.85
CA ALA A 67 15.17 20.49 31.68
C ALA A 67 16.54 19.84 31.38
N GLU A 68 17.39 20.51 30.59
CA GLU A 68 18.75 20.07 30.28
C GLU A 68 19.63 20.08 31.54
N GLU A 69 19.51 21.10 32.38
CA GLU A 69 20.24 21.18 33.65
C GLU A 69 19.82 20.04 34.60
N GLN A 70 18.53 19.71 34.68
CA GLN A 70 18.05 18.55 35.44
C GLN A 70 18.59 17.23 34.87
N ALA A 71 18.57 17.06 33.55
CA ALA A 71 19.10 15.86 32.90
C ALA A 71 20.60 15.67 33.18
N ASN A 72 21.39 16.74 33.14
CA ASN A 72 22.81 16.71 33.48
C ASN A 72 23.06 16.34 34.95
N VAL A 73 22.24 16.84 35.87
CA VAL A 73 22.28 16.41 37.28
C VAL A 73 21.98 14.92 37.41
N HIS A 74 20.96 14.40 36.72
CA HIS A 74 20.65 12.97 36.72
C HIS A 74 21.76 12.11 36.11
N LEU A 75 22.38 12.56 35.02
CA LEU A 75 23.49 11.87 34.36
C LEU A 75 24.72 11.79 35.28
N SER A 76 25.01 12.86 36.02
CA SER A 76 26.10 12.88 37.01
C SER A 76 25.88 11.89 38.17
N LYS A 77 24.63 11.76 38.62
CA LYS A 77 24.24 10.77 39.65
C LYS A 77 24.33 9.34 39.10
N PHE A 78 23.94 9.13 37.85
CA PHE A 78 24.04 7.83 37.19
C PHE A 78 25.51 7.39 37.06
N ARG A 79 26.42 8.29 36.64
CA ARG A 79 27.86 7.98 36.57
C ARG A 79 28.46 7.62 37.94
N LYS A 80 28.02 8.27 39.02
CA LYS A 80 28.42 7.90 40.38
C LYS A 80 27.92 6.51 40.77
N LEU A 81 26.65 6.22 40.53
CA LEU A 81 26.07 4.91 40.82
C LEU A 81 26.71 3.79 39.99
N GLN A 82 27.07 4.07 38.74
CA GLN A 82 27.81 3.13 37.89
C GLN A 82 29.19 2.82 38.47
N HIS A 83 29.94 3.85 38.89
CA HIS A 83 31.24 3.64 39.53
C HIS A 83 31.14 2.87 40.85
N GLU A 84 30.11 3.15 41.67
CA GLU A 84 29.86 2.40 42.91
C GLU A 84 29.48 0.93 42.65
N LEU A 85 28.79 0.66 41.53
CA LEU A 85 28.46 -0.69 41.08
C LEU A 85 29.71 -1.44 40.62
N ASP A 86 30.53 -0.82 39.79
CA ASP A 86 31.78 -1.41 39.28
C ASP A 86 32.74 -1.73 40.46
N GLU A 87 32.86 -0.83 41.44
CA GLU A 87 33.62 -1.10 42.69
C GLU A 87 33.03 -2.22 43.55
N ALA A 88 31.71 -2.41 43.52
CA ALA A 88 31.05 -3.51 44.22
C ALA A 88 31.27 -4.84 43.50
N GLU A 89 31.29 -4.82 42.16
CA GLU A 89 31.54 -5.98 41.31
C GLU A 89 33.00 -6.45 41.43
N GLU A 90 33.99 -5.55 41.36
CA GLU A 90 35.39 -5.90 41.61
C GLU A 90 35.60 -6.51 43.01
N ARG A 91 34.92 -5.98 44.03
CA ARG A 91 34.98 -6.55 45.39
C ARG A 91 34.35 -7.94 45.46
N ALA A 92 33.27 -8.19 44.72
CA ALA A 92 32.65 -9.50 44.62
C ALA A 92 33.57 -10.51 43.92
N ASP A 93 34.22 -10.11 42.83
CA ASP A 93 35.18 -10.94 42.08
C ASP A 93 36.41 -11.29 42.90
N ILE A 94 36.95 -10.33 43.66
CA ILE A 94 38.07 -10.58 44.59
C ILE A 94 37.64 -11.58 45.67
N ALA A 95 36.45 -11.42 46.24
CA ALA A 95 35.92 -12.34 47.26
C ALA A 95 35.70 -13.74 46.67
N GLU A 96 35.17 -13.85 45.46
CA GLU A 96 34.96 -15.12 44.78
C GLU A 96 36.28 -15.82 44.42
N SER A 97 37.28 -15.05 43.98
CA SER A 97 38.65 -15.52 43.73
C SER A 97 39.32 -16.03 45.01
N GLN A 98 39.15 -15.34 46.13
CA GLN A 98 39.65 -15.80 47.44
C GLN A 98 38.94 -17.06 47.92
N VAL A 99 37.62 -17.15 47.77
CA VAL A 99 36.83 -18.36 48.08
C VAL A 99 37.26 -19.53 47.20
N ASN A 100 37.51 -19.30 45.91
CA ASN A 100 38.02 -20.33 45.01
C ASN A 100 39.44 -20.77 45.38
N LYS A 101 40.34 -19.84 45.76
CA LYS A 101 41.66 -20.19 46.31
C LYS A 101 41.56 -21.01 47.60
N MET A 102 40.63 -20.68 48.50
CA MET A 102 40.40 -21.45 49.73
C MET A 102 39.80 -22.83 49.44
N ARG A 103 38.89 -22.95 48.47
CA ARG A 103 38.35 -24.24 47.99
C ARG A 103 39.41 -25.13 47.33
N VAL A 104 40.36 -24.53 46.62
CA VAL A 104 41.49 -25.27 46.04
C VAL A 104 42.47 -25.70 47.14
N LYS A 105 42.78 -24.83 48.11
CA LYS A 105 43.60 -25.21 49.28
C LYS A 105 42.94 -26.29 50.14
N SER A 106 41.62 -26.28 50.31
CA SER A 106 40.91 -27.32 51.06
C SER A 106 40.79 -28.66 50.32
N ARG A 107 41.22 -28.74 49.06
CA ARG A 107 41.27 -29.98 48.28
C ARG A 107 42.61 -30.72 48.43
N ASP A 108 43.68 -30.03 48.83
CA ASP A 108 45.02 -30.63 49.01
C ASP A 108 45.34 -31.04 50.46
N SER A 109 44.54 -30.60 51.44
CA SER A 109 44.65 -31.05 52.83
C SER A 109 43.45 -31.93 53.22
N GLY A 110 43.73 -33.20 53.50
CA GLY A 110 42.77 -34.15 54.08
C GLY A 110 42.16 -33.66 55.41
N PRO A 111 41.09 -34.29 55.91
CA PRO A 111 40.20 -33.66 56.88
C PRO A 111 40.86 -33.60 58.26
N LYS A 112 41.14 -32.37 58.72
CA LYS A 112 41.19 -32.02 60.14
C LYS A 112 40.27 -30.84 60.36
N TRP A 113 39.03 -31.16 60.70
CA TRP A 113 38.07 -30.23 61.26
C TRP A 113 38.28 -30.20 62.77
N GLU A 114 39.01 -29.20 63.27
CA GLU A 114 38.92 -28.64 64.62
C GLU A 114 40.04 -27.60 64.74
N GLU A 115 39.73 -26.43 65.32
CA GLU A 115 40.59 -25.23 65.45
C GLU A 115 40.74 -24.37 64.19
N PHE A 116 39.73 -23.56 63.89
CA PHE A 116 39.89 -22.14 63.55
C PHE A 116 38.51 -21.49 63.71
N ARG A 117 38.20 -21.14 64.97
CA ARG A 117 36.96 -20.50 65.37
C ARG A 117 37.33 -19.28 66.20
N GLU A 118 37.91 -18.28 65.56
CA GLU A 118 37.99 -16.89 66.04
C GLU A 118 38.49 -16.04 64.87
N GLU A 119 37.97 -14.82 64.75
CA GLU A 119 38.17 -13.84 63.67
C GLU A 119 37.19 -13.90 62.47
N ILE A 120 35.89 -13.64 62.74
CA ILE A 120 35.04 -12.91 61.79
C ILE A 120 34.26 -11.84 62.59
N PRO A 121 34.39 -10.54 62.28
CA PRO A 121 33.62 -9.47 62.91
C PRO A 121 32.11 -9.58 62.62
N ASP A 122 31.30 -9.23 63.62
CA ASP A 122 29.83 -9.35 63.66
C ASP A 122 29.04 -8.56 62.58
N SER A 123 29.69 -7.87 61.64
CA SER A 123 29.04 -6.97 60.68
C SER A 123 28.39 -7.64 59.47
N TYR A 124 28.49 -8.97 59.29
CA TYR A 124 28.03 -9.67 58.07
C TYR A 124 26.90 -10.68 58.27
N ARG A 125 26.00 -10.46 59.22
CA ARG A 125 24.86 -11.35 59.48
C ARG A 125 23.55 -10.82 58.89
N VAL A 126 23.28 -11.08 57.61
CA VAL A 126 21.92 -10.96 57.03
C VAL A 126 21.38 -12.35 56.69
N LYS A 127 20.28 -12.70 57.37
CA LYS A 127 19.54 -13.96 57.25
C LYS A 127 18.78 -14.04 55.93
N LEU A 128 19.07 -15.04 55.10
CA LEU A 128 18.11 -15.55 54.12
C LEU A 128 17.98 -17.07 54.27
N ARG A 129 16.80 -17.48 54.73
CA ARG A 129 16.30 -18.87 54.71
C ARG A 129 15.86 -19.20 53.29
N LYS A 130 16.18 -20.40 52.78
CA LYS A 130 15.22 -21.42 52.25
C LYS A 130 15.94 -22.70 51.71
N PRO A 131 15.21 -23.80 51.45
CA PRO A 131 15.62 -25.16 51.75
C PRO A 131 16.17 -25.99 50.58
N ARG A 132 16.78 -27.12 50.97
CA ARG A 132 17.18 -28.30 50.19
C ARG A 132 16.13 -28.76 49.16
N VAL A 133 16.54 -29.02 47.92
CA VAL A 133 16.46 -30.33 47.21
C VAL A 133 17.44 -30.28 46.02
N PHE A 134 18.47 -31.12 46.02
CA PHE A 134 18.82 -32.06 44.93
C PHE A 134 20.18 -32.70 45.22
N SER A 135 20.17 -34.02 45.32
CA SER A 135 21.34 -34.86 45.45
C SER A 135 21.35 -35.88 44.31
N TYR A 136 22.55 -36.38 44.02
CA TYR A 136 22.86 -37.56 43.21
C TYR A 136 22.76 -37.41 41.69
N TYR A 137 23.92 -37.30 41.04
CA TYR A 137 24.51 -38.40 40.26
C TYR A 137 25.89 -37.95 39.76
N MET A 138 26.98 -38.50 40.29
CA MET A 138 28.23 -38.74 39.56
C MET A 138 29.15 -39.61 40.42
N SER A 139 29.16 -40.91 40.13
CA SER A 139 30.17 -41.85 40.59
C SER A 139 30.46 -42.84 39.47
N SER A 140 31.51 -42.59 38.69
CA SER A 140 32.46 -43.59 38.20
C SER A 140 33.48 -42.99 37.21
N PRO A 141 34.80 -43.11 37.45
CA PRO A 141 35.85 -42.60 36.57
C PRO A 141 36.44 -43.70 35.70
N LYS A 142 36.03 -43.79 34.43
CA LYS A 142 36.77 -44.52 33.38
C LYS A 142 36.50 -43.90 32.02
N LEU A 143 37.28 -42.89 31.65
CA LEU A 143 37.73 -42.64 30.26
C LEU A 143 38.71 -41.46 30.28
N LEU A 144 39.95 -41.73 30.68
CA LEU A 144 41.06 -40.79 30.51
C LEU A 144 42.14 -41.48 29.68
N TRP A 145 41.83 -41.79 28.42
CA TRP A 145 42.82 -42.16 27.40
C TRP A 145 42.17 -42.02 26.03
N LEU A 146 42.29 -40.85 25.42
CA LEU A 146 42.29 -40.58 23.96
C LEU A 146 42.30 -39.07 23.73
N THR A 147 43.44 -38.43 24.00
CA THR A 147 43.76 -37.14 23.40
C THR A 147 44.37 -37.39 22.02
N SER A 148 43.58 -37.17 20.98
CA SER A 148 44.07 -36.96 19.62
C SER A 148 43.21 -35.90 18.94
N ARG A 149 43.92 -34.99 18.27
CA ARG A 149 43.59 -33.63 17.84
C ARG A 149 42.43 -33.45 16.84
N GLY A 150 41.45 -34.34 16.80
CA GLY A 150 40.29 -34.25 15.88
C GLY A 150 38.91 -34.36 16.53
N PHE A 151 38.83 -34.71 17.81
CA PHE A 151 37.54 -35.02 18.45
C PHE A 151 36.85 -33.80 19.11
N PHE A 152 37.64 -32.77 19.47
CA PHE A 152 37.10 -31.59 20.14
C PHE A 152 36.39 -30.63 19.19
N THR A 153 36.76 -30.61 17.90
CA THR A 153 36.03 -29.85 16.88
C THR A 153 34.75 -30.56 16.48
N SER A 154 34.76 -31.90 16.27
CA SER A 154 33.53 -32.59 15.84
C SER A 154 32.44 -32.60 16.91
N VAL A 155 32.77 -32.79 18.19
CA VAL A 155 31.77 -32.81 19.27
C VAL A 155 31.23 -31.41 19.56
N PHE A 156 32.05 -30.36 19.48
CA PHE A 156 31.58 -28.99 19.64
C PHE A 156 30.71 -28.56 18.44
N GLN A 157 31.08 -28.96 17.23
CA GLN A 157 30.27 -28.78 16.01
C GLN A 157 28.93 -29.51 16.14
N GLU A 158 28.93 -30.79 16.57
CA GLU A 158 27.74 -31.61 16.72
C GLU A 158 26.80 -31.10 17.84
N VAL A 159 27.34 -30.43 18.86
CA VAL A 159 26.57 -29.76 19.91
C VAL A 159 25.94 -28.46 19.39
N VAL A 160 26.66 -27.67 18.61
CA VAL A 160 26.11 -26.45 17.96
C VAL A 160 25.06 -26.81 16.91
N GLU A 161 25.29 -27.86 16.11
CA GLU A 161 24.33 -28.43 15.14
C GLU A 161 23.03 -28.89 15.82
N LYS A 162 23.12 -29.50 17.01
CA LYS A 162 21.93 -29.92 17.78
C LYS A 162 21.19 -28.74 18.43
N MET A 163 21.82 -27.58 18.62
CA MET A 163 21.21 -26.42 19.28
C MET A 163 20.33 -25.58 18.33
N GLY A 164 20.75 -25.35 17.08
CA GLY A 164 19.95 -24.59 16.10
C GLY A 164 18.74 -25.36 15.59
N ASP A 165 18.91 -26.65 15.27
CA ASP A 165 17.80 -27.55 14.93
C ASP A 165 16.84 -27.78 16.12
N ALA A 166 17.30 -27.66 17.37
CA ALA A 166 16.43 -27.71 18.55
C ALA A 166 15.54 -26.47 18.68
N ALA A 167 16.06 -25.27 18.39
CA ALA A 167 15.27 -24.04 18.37
C ALA A 167 14.20 -24.07 17.27
N MET A 168 14.48 -24.75 16.16
CA MET A 168 13.53 -24.89 15.06
C MET A 168 12.34 -25.82 15.38
N LYS A 169 12.43 -26.67 16.41
CA LYS A 169 11.31 -27.56 16.82
C LYS A 169 10.06 -26.80 17.26
N GLU A 170 10.22 -25.59 17.79
CA GLU A 170 9.10 -24.74 18.21
C GLU A 170 8.18 -24.34 17.05
N PHE A 171 8.70 -24.36 15.82
CA PHE A 171 7.94 -24.03 14.61
C PHE A 171 7.23 -25.25 14.00
N GLY A 172 7.39 -26.44 14.59
CA GLY A 172 6.67 -27.66 14.18
C GLY A 172 6.83 -27.98 12.68
N ALA A 173 5.70 -28.22 12.01
CA ALA A 173 5.66 -28.52 10.58
C ALA A 173 6.12 -27.36 9.67
N ALA A 174 6.21 -26.14 10.20
CA ALA A 174 6.65 -24.97 9.44
C ALA A 174 8.18 -24.83 9.35
N ALA A 175 8.93 -25.52 10.23
CA ALA A 175 10.38 -25.36 10.32
C ALA A 175 11.13 -25.45 8.97
N PRO A 176 10.88 -26.46 8.09
CA PRO A 176 11.61 -26.61 6.82
C PRO A 176 11.34 -25.50 5.80
N TYR A 177 10.25 -24.76 5.98
CA TYR A 177 9.81 -23.63 5.14
C TYR A 177 10.32 -22.28 5.67
N LEU A 178 10.87 -22.25 6.89
CA LEU A 178 11.43 -21.05 7.51
C LEU A 178 12.96 -21.06 7.48
N ARG A 179 13.56 -22.21 7.80
CA ARG A 179 15.03 -22.39 7.83
C ARG A 179 15.37 -23.85 7.47
N LYS A 180 16.42 -24.04 6.67
CA LYS A 180 16.97 -25.38 6.41
C LYS A 180 17.73 -25.91 7.61
N SER A 181 17.84 -27.23 7.71
CA SER A 181 18.60 -27.87 8.79
C SER A 181 20.04 -27.38 8.80
N ASP A 182 20.64 -27.29 9.98
CA ASP A 182 22.02 -26.80 10.11
C ASP A 182 23.02 -27.67 9.33
N ARG A 183 22.74 -28.98 9.20
CA ARG A 183 23.51 -29.88 8.34
C ARG A 183 23.50 -29.46 6.87
N GLU A 184 22.32 -29.23 6.29
CA GLU A 184 22.19 -28.81 4.88
C GLU A 184 22.85 -27.43 4.64
N ARG A 185 22.78 -26.53 5.63
CA ARG A 185 23.45 -25.24 5.57
C ARG A 185 24.97 -25.42 5.56
N LEU A 186 25.52 -26.24 6.46
CA LEU A 186 26.96 -26.49 6.52
C LEU A 186 27.48 -27.14 5.23
N GLU A 187 26.74 -28.11 4.67
CA GLU A 187 27.05 -28.74 3.39
C GLU A 187 27.04 -27.74 2.22
N ALA A 188 26.16 -26.74 2.23
CA ALA A 188 26.12 -25.67 1.24
C ALA A 188 27.30 -24.69 1.40
N GLN A 189 27.60 -24.30 2.64
CA GLN A 189 28.63 -23.30 2.95
C GLN A 189 30.06 -23.81 2.73
N THR A 190 30.30 -25.12 2.85
CA THR A 190 31.63 -25.76 2.74
C THR A 190 32.00 -26.15 1.32
N ARG A 191 31.19 -25.82 0.31
CA ARG A 191 31.48 -26.13 -1.10
C ARG A 191 32.75 -25.41 -1.57
N PRO A 192 33.60 -26.08 -2.37
CA PRO A 192 34.75 -25.43 -2.99
C PRO A 192 34.31 -24.25 -3.86
N PHE A 193 34.93 -23.09 -3.68
CA PHE A 193 34.58 -21.87 -4.41
C PHE A 193 35.83 -21.05 -4.72
N ASP A 194 35.95 -20.62 -5.98
CA ASP A 194 37.04 -19.75 -6.45
C ASP A 194 36.48 -18.37 -6.77
N MET A 195 36.73 -17.42 -5.87
CA MET A 195 36.26 -16.04 -5.98
C MET A 195 36.78 -15.30 -7.22
N LYS A 196 37.87 -15.78 -7.86
CA LYS A 196 38.43 -15.14 -9.05
C LYS A 196 37.84 -15.67 -10.36
N LYS A 197 37.21 -16.85 -10.32
CA LYS A 197 36.65 -17.52 -11.50
C LYS A 197 35.14 -17.49 -11.53
N GLU A 198 34.48 -17.64 -10.39
CA GLU A 198 33.02 -17.73 -10.33
C GLU A 198 32.37 -16.36 -10.49
N CYS A 199 31.56 -16.21 -11.54
CA CYS A 199 30.86 -14.96 -11.88
C CYS A 199 29.43 -15.21 -12.38
N PHE A 200 28.66 -14.14 -12.52
CA PHE A 200 27.40 -14.10 -13.23
C PHE A 200 27.61 -13.40 -14.57
N VAL A 201 26.94 -13.91 -15.59
CA VAL A 201 26.92 -13.34 -16.94
C VAL A 201 25.48 -13.16 -17.40
N PRO A 202 25.16 -12.13 -18.20
CA PRO A 202 23.83 -11.92 -18.72
C PRO A 202 23.44 -13.05 -19.68
N ASP A 203 22.18 -13.45 -19.64
CA ASP A 203 21.59 -14.49 -20.48
C ASP A 203 20.27 -14.00 -21.08
N PRO A 204 20.03 -14.18 -22.40
CA PRO A 204 18.80 -13.70 -23.04
C PRO A 204 17.51 -14.32 -22.48
N ASP A 205 17.58 -15.54 -21.94
CA ASP A 205 16.39 -16.28 -21.50
C ASP A 205 16.18 -16.19 -19.97
N GLU A 206 17.25 -16.23 -19.18
CA GLU A 206 17.19 -16.25 -17.70
C GLU A 206 17.67 -14.96 -17.01
N GLU A 207 17.86 -13.87 -17.77
CA GLU A 207 18.46 -12.59 -17.34
C GLU A 207 19.94 -12.71 -16.96
N TYR A 208 20.25 -13.58 -15.98
CA TYR A 208 21.59 -13.88 -15.53
C TYR A 208 21.78 -15.38 -15.27
N VAL A 209 22.97 -15.90 -15.59
CA VAL A 209 23.38 -17.28 -15.31
C VAL A 209 24.72 -17.33 -14.57
N LYS A 210 24.90 -18.35 -13.74
CA LYS A 210 26.20 -18.65 -13.13
C LYS A 210 27.18 -19.12 -14.21
N ALA A 211 28.41 -18.63 -14.13
CA ALA A 211 29.48 -18.99 -15.05
C ALA A 211 30.85 -19.00 -14.35
N SER A 212 31.80 -19.72 -14.94
CA SER A 212 33.19 -19.74 -14.51
C SER A 212 34.08 -19.14 -15.62
N ILE A 213 34.93 -18.18 -15.26
CA ILE A 213 35.85 -17.50 -16.19
C ILE A 213 36.91 -18.49 -16.69
N VAL A 214 37.05 -18.58 -18.02
CA VAL A 214 38.05 -19.41 -18.70
C VAL A 214 39.26 -18.59 -19.12
N SER A 215 39.05 -17.44 -19.75
CA SER A 215 40.12 -16.52 -20.18
C SER A 215 39.69 -15.06 -20.14
N ARG A 216 40.66 -14.16 -19.99
CA ARG A 216 40.47 -12.71 -20.08
C ARG A 216 41.40 -12.15 -21.16
N ASP A 217 40.83 -11.55 -22.20
CA ASP A 217 41.54 -10.93 -23.32
C ASP A 217 41.17 -9.43 -23.39
N GLY A 218 41.90 -8.61 -22.62
CA GLY A 218 41.66 -7.17 -22.56
C GLY A 218 40.30 -6.84 -21.96
N ASP A 219 39.43 -6.23 -22.77
CA ASP A 219 38.06 -5.79 -22.38
C ASP A 219 37.00 -6.90 -22.58
N LYS A 220 37.41 -8.07 -23.08
CA LYS A 220 36.54 -9.23 -23.31
C LYS A 220 36.92 -10.39 -22.40
N VAL A 221 35.91 -11.02 -21.82
CA VAL A 221 36.08 -12.17 -20.95
C VAL A 221 35.28 -13.34 -21.50
N THR A 222 35.95 -14.49 -21.60
CA THR A 222 35.31 -15.73 -22.01
C THR A 222 34.96 -16.53 -20.77
N ALA A 223 33.67 -16.75 -20.54
CA ALA A 223 33.15 -17.50 -19.40
C ALA A 223 32.37 -18.73 -19.88
N GLN A 224 32.48 -19.83 -19.14
CA GLN A 224 31.69 -21.04 -19.35
C GLN A 224 30.50 -21.02 -18.41
N THR A 225 29.29 -20.97 -18.96
CA THR A 225 28.04 -21.01 -18.18
C THR A 225 27.81 -22.38 -17.54
N GLU A 226 27.03 -22.44 -16.47
CA GLU A 226 26.62 -23.69 -15.79
C GLU A 226 25.89 -24.66 -16.75
N LYS A 227 25.22 -24.13 -17.79
CA LYS A 227 24.57 -24.91 -18.85
C LYS A 227 25.56 -25.46 -19.91
N GLY A 228 26.86 -25.25 -19.73
CA GLY A 228 27.92 -25.74 -20.62
C GLY A 228 28.18 -24.89 -21.87
N LYS A 229 27.46 -23.77 -22.05
CA LYS A 229 27.67 -22.83 -23.16
C LYS A 229 28.82 -21.87 -22.84
N THR A 230 29.74 -21.67 -23.77
CA THR A 230 30.79 -20.65 -23.65
C THR A 230 30.30 -19.33 -24.23
N VAL A 231 30.39 -18.26 -23.44
CA VAL A 231 29.99 -16.91 -23.84
C VAL A 231 31.17 -15.95 -23.68
N THR A 232 31.29 -15.01 -24.61
CA THR A 232 32.27 -13.93 -24.54
C THR A 232 31.52 -12.63 -24.32
N VAL A 233 31.70 -12.03 -23.15
CA VAL A 233 31.03 -10.79 -22.72
C VAL A 233 32.07 -9.72 -22.40
N LYS A 234 31.63 -8.47 -22.26
CA LYS A 234 32.52 -7.38 -21.83
C LYS A 234 32.80 -7.51 -20.34
N GLU A 235 33.96 -7.03 -19.88
CA GLU A 235 34.31 -7.08 -18.45
C GLU A 235 33.29 -6.30 -17.58
N CYS A 236 32.68 -5.22 -18.11
CA CYS A 236 31.66 -4.45 -17.39
C CYS A 236 30.35 -5.22 -17.12
N ASP A 237 30.05 -6.23 -17.93
CA ASP A 237 28.81 -7.02 -17.83
C ASP A 237 29.00 -8.27 -16.94
N ILE A 238 30.20 -8.44 -16.36
CA ILE A 238 30.51 -9.55 -15.47
C ILE A 238 30.36 -9.12 -14.02
N HIS A 239 29.57 -9.88 -13.28
CA HIS A 239 29.36 -9.65 -11.85
C HIS A 239 29.98 -10.79 -11.03
N PRO A 240 30.81 -10.53 -10.01
CA PRO A 240 31.44 -11.59 -9.22
C PRO A 240 30.42 -12.35 -8.37
N GLN A 241 30.57 -13.67 -8.22
CA GLN A 241 29.69 -14.43 -7.32
C GLN A 241 30.07 -14.21 -5.85
N ASN A 242 29.05 -14.18 -4.98
CA ASN A 242 29.27 -14.21 -3.53
C ASN A 242 29.71 -15.62 -3.09
N PRO A 243 30.60 -15.73 -2.07
CA PRO A 243 31.01 -17.04 -1.57
C PRO A 243 29.83 -17.90 -1.06
N PRO A 244 29.90 -19.25 -1.13
CA PRO A 244 28.82 -20.16 -0.74
C PRO A 244 28.34 -20.01 0.70
N LYS A 245 29.13 -19.37 1.57
CA LYS A 245 28.70 -19.01 2.93
C LYS A 245 27.42 -18.16 2.94
N PHE A 246 27.13 -17.47 1.85
CA PHE A 246 25.97 -16.62 1.65
C PHE A 246 24.85 -17.28 0.82
N ASP A 247 24.94 -18.58 0.53
CA ASP A 247 23.85 -19.34 -0.09
C ASP A 247 22.62 -19.36 0.85
N LYS A 248 21.44 -19.04 0.31
CA LYS A 248 20.15 -18.92 1.02
C LYS A 248 20.24 -18.07 2.29
N ILE A 249 21.00 -16.98 2.26
CA ILE A 249 21.15 -16.10 3.41
C ILE A 249 19.80 -15.52 3.86
N GLU A 250 19.66 -15.33 5.17
CA GLU A 250 18.44 -14.76 5.76
C GLU A 250 18.32 -13.27 5.53
N ASP A 251 19.45 -12.56 5.50
CA ASP A 251 19.52 -11.11 5.27
C ASP A 251 20.50 -10.79 4.14
N MET A 252 19.98 -10.22 3.06
CA MET A 252 20.75 -9.89 1.87
C MET A 252 21.68 -8.68 2.07
N ALA A 253 21.45 -7.85 3.10
CA ALA A 253 22.36 -6.74 3.42
C ALA A 253 23.76 -7.22 3.84
N MET A 254 23.90 -8.51 4.20
CA MET A 254 25.17 -9.12 4.58
C MET A 254 26.03 -9.57 3.38
N PHE A 255 25.56 -9.40 2.14
CA PHE A 255 26.37 -9.73 0.97
C PHE A 255 27.64 -8.87 0.88
N THR A 256 28.72 -9.48 0.40
CA THR A 256 29.97 -8.75 0.14
C THR A 256 29.91 -8.04 -1.20
N PHE A 257 29.45 -8.73 -2.24
CA PHE A 257 29.19 -8.13 -3.55
C PHE A 257 27.70 -7.85 -3.69
N LEU A 258 27.36 -6.57 -3.69
CA LEU A 258 26.00 -6.07 -3.83
C LEU A 258 25.76 -5.66 -5.27
N HIS A 259 25.13 -6.54 -6.03
CA HIS A 259 24.71 -6.33 -7.40
C HIS A 259 23.46 -7.18 -7.68
N GLU A 260 22.81 -6.86 -8.78
CA GLU A 260 21.51 -7.41 -9.15
C GLU A 260 21.45 -8.95 -9.20
N PRO A 261 22.39 -9.65 -9.86
CA PRO A 261 22.32 -11.11 -9.89
C PRO A 261 22.50 -11.76 -8.51
N ALA A 262 23.27 -11.18 -7.59
CA ALA A 262 23.39 -11.74 -6.23
C ALA A 262 22.05 -11.83 -5.51
N VAL A 263 21.23 -10.79 -5.65
CA VAL A 263 19.89 -10.71 -5.06
C VAL A 263 18.93 -11.67 -5.75
N LEU A 264 18.92 -11.67 -7.09
CA LEU A 264 18.05 -12.52 -7.90
C LEU A 264 18.25 -14.00 -7.55
N PHE A 265 19.51 -14.45 -7.53
CA PHE A 265 19.83 -15.85 -7.26
C PHE A 265 19.50 -16.28 -5.84
N ASN A 266 19.74 -15.43 -4.84
CA ASN A 266 19.37 -15.76 -3.46
C ASN A 266 17.85 -15.89 -3.28
N LEU A 267 17.07 -14.96 -3.87
CA LEU A 267 15.61 -15.05 -3.85
C LEU A 267 15.13 -16.31 -4.62
N LYS A 268 15.69 -16.59 -5.80
CA LYS A 268 15.38 -17.77 -6.63
C LYS A 268 15.66 -19.08 -5.87
N GLU A 269 16.81 -19.20 -5.22
CA GLU A 269 17.21 -20.40 -4.49
C GLU A 269 16.43 -20.59 -3.18
N ARG A 270 16.13 -19.51 -2.45
CA ARG A 270 15.27 -19.57 -1.26
C ARG A 270 13.84 -19.93 -1.63
N TYR A 271 13.32 -19.34 -2.69
CA TYR A 271 11.98 -19.66 -3.21
C TYR A 271 11.88 -21.10 -3.71
N ALA A 272 12.88 -21.60 -4.44
CA ALA A 272 12.95 -23.00 -4.87
C ALA A 272 12.96 -23.96 -3.66
N ALA A 273 13.46 -23.50 -2.52
CA ALA A 273 13.47 -24.22 -1.26
C ALA A 273 12.21 -24.01 -0.38
N TRP A 274 11.18 -23.32 -0.92
CA TRP A 274 9.93 -22.91 -0.27
C TRP A 274 10.08 -21.98 0.95
N MET A 275 11.18 -21.22 1.01
CA MET A 275 11.38 -20.14 1.99
C MET A 275 10.99 -18.81 1.36
N ILE A 276 9.79 -18.34 1.66
CA ILE A 276 9.15 -17.21 0.95
C ILE A 276 9.52 -15.82 1.48
N TYR A 277 10.01 -15.73 2.71
CA TYR A 277 10.41 -14.47 3.35
C TYR A 277 11.94 -14.39 3.43
N THR A 278 12.50 -13.23 3.10
CA THR A 278 13.94 -12.96 3.14
C THR A 278 14.14 -11.52 3.59
N TYR A 279 15.01 -11.28 4.57
CA TYR A 279 15.33 -9.92 4.96
C TYR A 279 16.27 -9.25 3.97
N SER A 280 16.20 -7.92 3.95
CA SER A 280 17.10 -7.06 3.21
C SER A 280 17.29 -5.78 4.01
N GLY A 281 18.19 -5.81 5.00
CA GLY A 281 18.33 -4.72 5.96
C GLY A 281 17.01 -4.51 6.69
N LEU A 282 16.48 -3.31 6.80
CA LEU A 282 15.19 -3.08 7.49
C LEU A 282 13.98 -3.76 6.81
N PHE A 283 14.10 -4.18 5.56
CA PHE A 283 12.99 -4.70 4.77
C PHE A 283 12.84 -6.22 4.87
N CYS A 284 11.62 -6.69 4.59
CA CYS A 284 11.31 -8.09 4.40
C CYS A 284 10.74 -8.28 3.00
N VAL A 285 11.52 -8.93 2.12
CA VAL A 285 11.11 -9.31 0.77
C VAL A 285 10.30 -10.60 0.87
N THR A 286 9.15 -10.62 0.19
CA THR A 286 8.26 -11.78 0.13
C THR A 286 7.98 -12.16 -1.31
N VAL A 287 8.10 -13.46 -1.63
CA VAL A 287 7.74 -14.01 -2.94
C VAL A 287 6.51 -14.89 -2.78
N ASN A 288 5.43 -14.56 -3.49
CA ASN A 288 4.15 -15.24 -3.36
C ASN A 288 4.24 -16.73 -3.77
N PRO A 289 3.96 -17.70 -2.87
CA PRO A 289 4.08 -19.12 -3.17
C PRO A 289 2.94 -19.71 -4.02
N TYR A 290 1.82 -18.98 -4.18
CA TYR A 290 0.57 -19.50 -4.77
C TYR A 290 0.08 -20.84 -4.17
N LYS A 291 0.54 -21.15 -2.96
CA LYS A 291 0.23 -22.39 -2.23
C LYS A 291 0.08 -22.10 -0.75
N TRP A 292 -0.73 -22.92 -0.10
CA TRP A 292 -0.87 -22.87 1.34
C TRP A 292 0.35 -23.47 2.02
N LEU A 293 1.02 -22.68 2.87
CA LEU A 293 2.16 -23.10 3.68
C LEU A 293 1.77 -23.09 5.16
N PRO A 294 2.27 -24.04 5.98
CA PRO A 294 1.98 -24.11 7.42
C PRO A 294 2.64 -23.00 8.25
N VAL A 295 3.31 -22.02 7.62
CA VAL A 295 4.03 -20.91 8.27
C VAL A 295 3.11 -19.93 9.00
N TYR A 296 1.79 -20.00 8.79
CA TYR A 296 0.80 -19.16 9.47
C TYR A 296 0.07 -19.89 10.61
N ASN A 297 0.50 -21.10 10.98
CA ASN A 297 -0.11 -21.86 12.06
C ASN A 297 0.08 -21.17 13.42
N GLN A 298 -0.83 -21.46 14.37
CA GLN A 298 -0.79 -20.87 15.71
C GLN A 298 0.51 -21.17 16.46
N GLU A 299 1.12 -22.34 16.24
CA GLU A 299 2.42 -22.71 16.80
C GLU A 299 3.51 -21.71 16.41
N VAL A 300 3.52 -21.28 15.14
CA VAL A 300 4.47 -20.30 14.61
C VAL A 300 4.22 -18.92 15.22
N VAL A 301 2.96 -18.50 15.37
CA VAL A 301 2.59 -17.24 16.04
C VAL A 301 3.16 -17.20 17.46
N VAL A 302 2.99 -18.28 18.22
CA VAL A 302 3.53 -18.39 19.59
C VAL A 302 5.06 -18.41 19.57
N ALA A 303 5.68 -19.10 18.61
CA ALA A 303 7.13 -19.18 18.49
C ALA A 303 7.80 -17.84 18.13
N TYR A 304 7.11 -16.93 17.43
CA TYR A 304 7.64 -15.58 17.12
C TYR A 304 7.40 -14.54 18.22
N ARG A 305 6.49 -14.82 19.17
CA ARG A 305 6.10 -13.87 20.20
C ARG A 305 7.27 -13.51 21.11
N GLY A 306 7.61 -12.23 21.20
CA GLY A 306 8.62 -11.72 22.12
C GLY A 306 10.07 -12.00 21.68
N LYS A 307 10.29 -12.53 20.47
CA LYS A 307 11.63 -12.86 19.97
C LYS A 307 12.26 -11.68 19.25
N LYS A 308 13.57 -11.52 19.43
CA LYS A 308 14.34 -10.55 18.64
C LYS A 308 14.53 -11.05 17.22
N ARG A 309 14.74 -10.12 16.29
CA ARG A 309 14.96 -10.42 14.88
C ARG A 309 16.12 -11.40 14.61
N SER A 310 17.18 -11.37 15.42
CA SER A 310 18.33 -12.29 15.30
C SER A 310 18.04 -13.71 15.79
N GLU A 311 17.02 -13.88 16.64
CA GLU A 311 16.68 -15.15 17.28
C GLU A 311 15.72 -15.99 16.43
N ALA A 312 15.02 -15.37 15.48
CA ALA A 312 14.00 -16.02 14.66
C ALA A 312 14.27 -15.81 13.16
N PRO A 313 13.99 -16.83 12.32
CA PRO A 313 14.21 -16.72 10.87
C PRO A 313 13.28 -15.68 10.23
N PRO A 314 13.56 -15.25 8.98
CA PRO A 314 12.77 -14.24 8.28
C PRO A 314 11.28 -14.60 8.19
N HIS A 315 10.43 -13.72 8.71
CA HIS A 315 8.97 -13.87 8.65
C HIS A 315 8.25 -12.55 8.93
N ILE A 316 7.02 -12.41 8.43
CA ILE A 316 6.19 -11.21 8.66
C ILE A 316 5.81 -11.00 10.13
N PHE A 317 5.71 -12.09 10.90
CA PHE A 317 5.44 -12.03 12.34
C PHE A 317 6.60 -11.43 13.13
N SER A 318 7.85 -11.66 12.71
CA SER A 318 9.00 -10.98 13.31
C SER A 318 8.90 -9.46 13.10
N ILE A 319 8.58 -9.00 11.89
CA ILE A 319 8.39 -7.57 11.61
C ILE A 319 7.26 -6.99 12.47
N SER A 320 6.16 -7.72 12.60
CA SER A 320 5.00 -7.31 13.40
C SER A 320 5.33 -7.24 14.90
N ASP A 321 6.05 -8.24 15.43
CA ASP A 321 6.45 -8.30 16.85
C ASP A 321 7.45 -7.19 17.19
N ASN A 322 8.45 -6.96 16.34
CA ASN A 322 9.41 -5.88 16.54
C ASN A 322 8.70 -4.51 16.53
N ALA A 323 7.78 -4.26 15.59
CA ALA A 323 6.97 -3.03 15.59
C ALA A 323 6.15 -2.86 16.88
N TYR A 324 5.55 -3.94 17.38
CA TYR A 324 4.82 -3.91 18.65
C TYR A 324 5.74 -3.65 19.85
N GLN A 325 6.92 -4.25 19.90
CA GLN A 325 7.90 -4.04 20.96
C GLN A 325 8.47 -2.62 20.95
N TYR A 326 8.82 -2.09 19.77
CA TYR A 326 9.32 -0.71 19.62
C TYR A 326 8.26 0.31 20.01
N MET A 327 7.00 0.13 19.60
CA MET A 327 5.89 0.98 20.05
C MET A 327 5.79 1.05 21.59
N LEU A 328 5.93 -0.08 22.28
CA LEU A 328 5.85 -0.13 23.75
C LEU A 328 7.08 0.44 24.45
N THR A 329 8.26 0.25 23.86
CA THR A 329 9.55 0.65 24.44
C THR A 329 9.79 2.13 24.22
N ASP A 330 9.69 2.57 22.98
CA ASP A 330 10.04 3.92 22.53
C ASP A 330 8.87 4.90 22.70
N ARG A 331 7.66 4.37 22.92
CA ARG A 331 6.42 5.15 23.11
C ARG A 331 6.09 6.03 21.89
N GLU A 332 6.39 5.51 20.72
CA GLU A 332 6.05 6.11 19.44
C GLU A 332 5.06 5.24 18.70
N ASN A 333 4.23 5.85 17.85
CA ASN A 333 3.38 5.07 16.94
C ASN A 333 4.27 4.32 15.95
N GLN A 334 3.73 3.34 15.25
CA GLN A 334 4.50 2.57 14.25
C GLN A 334 3.69 2.37 12.97
N SER A 335 4.38 1.99 11.90
CA SER A 335 3.76 1.73 10.61
C SER A 335 4.36 0.54 9.89
N ILE A 336 3.49 -0.25 9.24
CA ILE A 336 3.88 -1.35 8.36
C ILE A 336 3.34 -1.06 6.97
N LEU A 337 4.27 -0.84 6.03
CA LEU A 337 3.97 -0.61 4.62
C LEU A 337 4.18 -1.91 3.84
N ILE A 338 3.13 -2.41 3.18
CA ILE A 338 3.22 -3.59 2.32
C ILE A 338 3.07 -3.13 0.87
N THR A 339 4.17 -3.15 0.12
CA THR A 339 4.23 -2.76 -1.29
C THR A 339 4.53 -3.95 -2.20
N GLY A 340 4.25 -3.79 -3.49
CA GLY A 340 4.47 -4.80 -4.53
C GLY A 340 3.47 -4.69 -5.67
N GLU A 341 3.75 -5.36 -6.78
CA GLU A 341 2.86 -5.41 -7.95
C GLU A 341 1.50 -6.07 -7.65
N SER A 342 0.57 -5.93 -8.60
CA SER A 342 -0.69 -6.67 -8.57
C SER A 342 -0.42 -8.19 -8.54
N GLY A 343 -1.03 -8.91 -7.58
CA GLY A 343 -0.83 -10.35 -7.40
C GLY A 343 0.31 -10.76 -6.46
N ALA A 344 1.10 -9.81 -5.92
CA ALA A 344 2.22 -10.11 -5.01
C ALA A 344 1.80 -10.66 -3.61
N GLY A 345 0.50 -10.72 -3.30
CA GLY A 345 0.01 -11.24 -2.01
C GLY A 345 -0.06 -10.20 -0.88
N LYS A 346 -0.14 -8.91 -1.21
CA LYS A 346 -0.20 -7.80 -0.23
C LYS A 346 -1.31 -7.97 0.81
N THR A 347 -2.56 -8.10 0.35
CA THR A 347 -3.73 -8.27 1.23
C THR A 347 -3.68 -9.53 2.09
N VAL A 348 -3.06 -10.61 1.59
CA VAL A 348 -2.86 -11.83 2.38
C VAL A 348 -1.89 -11.55 3.54
N ASN A 349 -0.76 -10.90 3.27
CA ASN A 349 0.19 -10.51 4.31
C ASN A 349 -0.45 -9.53 5.32
N THR A 350 -1.23 -8.55 4.86
CA THR A 350 -2.00 -7.62 5.71
C THR A 350 -2.91 -8.38 6.67
N LYS A 351 -3.67 -9.37 6.19
CA LYS A 351 -4.51 -10.23 7.04
C LYS A 351 -3.70 -10.93 8.12
N ARG A 352 -2.52 -11.45 7.78
CA ARG A 352 -1.64 -12.15 8.73
C ARG A 352 -1.05 -11.22 9.79
N VAL A 353 -0.64 -10.01 9.41
CA VAL A 353 -0.18 -8.98 10.36
C VAL A 353 -1.29 -8.63 11.35
N ILE A 354 -2.51 -8.41 10.87
CA ILE A 354 -3.67 -8.11 11.71
C ILE A 354 -4.00 -9.27 12.66
N GLN A 355 -4.02 -10.50 12.14
CA GLN A 355 -4.24 -11.71 12.95
C GLN A 355 -3.16 -11.86 14.03
N TYR A 356 -1.91 -11.53 13.70
CA TYR A 356 -0.81 -11.55 14.67
C TYR A 356 -1.09 -10.58 15.82
N PHE A 357 -1.33 -9.30 15.54
CA PHE A 357 -1.64 -8.29 16.56
C PHE A 357 -2.87 -8.66 17.39
N ALA A 358 -3.93 -9.12 16.74
CA ALA A 358 -5.13 -9.59 17.41
C ALA A 358 -4.81 -10.73 18.39
N SER A 359 -3.95 -11.68 18.02
CA SER A 359 -3.59 -12.81 18.88
C SER A 359 -2.68 -12.45 20.06
N ILE A 360 -1.71 -11.54 19.87
CA ILE A 360 -0.72 -11.20 20.91
C ILE A 360 -1.22 -10.14 21.90
N ALA A 361 -2.09 -9.23 21.43
CA ALA A 361 -2.60 -8.08 22.17
C ALA A 361 -4.05 -8.27 22.63
N ALA A 362 -4.65 -9.45 22.39
CA ALA A 362 -5.98 -9.80 22.85
C ALA A 362 -6.11 -9.54 24.36
N ALA A 363 -7.09 -8.72 24.73
CA ALA A 363 -7.52 -8.65 26.11
C ALA A 363 -8.34 -9.92 26.36
N GLY A 364 -7.91 -10.80 27.28
CA GLY A 364 -8.64 -12.03 27.65
C GLY A 364 -10.00 -11.80 28.33
N GLY A 365 -10.82 -10.88 27.81
CA GLY A 365 -12.17 -10.58 28.25
C GLY A 365 -13.15 -11.64 27.75
N LYS A 366 -14.08 -12.04 28.62
CA LYS A 366 -15.20 -12.91 28.24
C LYS A 366 -16.08 -12.20 27.21
N LYS A 367 -16.56 -12.97 26.22
CA LYS A 367 -17.61 -12.56 25.27
C LYS A 367 -18.79 -11.96 26.05
N ASP A 368 -19.25 -10.77 25.67
CA ASP A 368 -20.39 -10.11 26.32
C ASP A 368 -21.63 -10.99 26.14
N THR A 369 -22.19 -11.51 27.24
CA THR A 369 -23.24 -12.56 27.22
C THR A 369 -24.61 -12.05 26.76
N GLY A 370 -24.73 -10.79 26.32
CA GLY A 370 -25.97 -10.15 25.88
C GLY A 370 -26.22 -10.15 24.36
N SER A 371 -25.24 -10.51 23.54
CA SER A 371 -25.38 -10.54 22.07
C SER A 371 -24.63 -11.72 21.47
N GLU A 372 -25.28 -12.89 21.40
CA GLU A 372 -24.67 -14.15 20.94
C GLU A 372 -24.00 -14.06 19.56
N LYS A 373 -24.43 -13.12 18.71
CA LYS A 373 -23.92 -12.90 17.35
C LYS A 373 -22.77 -11.89 17.20
N LYS A 374 -22.52 -11.02 18.19
CA LYS A 374 -21.45 -10.00 18.07
C LYS A 374 -20.11 -10.65 18.46
N GLY A 375 -19.15 -10.66 17.53
CA GLY A 375 -17.80 -11.19 17.79
C GLY A 375 -17.00 -10.32 18.76
N THR A 376 -15.85 -10.81 19.23
CA THR A 376 -14.93 -9.95 19.99
C THR A 376 -14.35 -8.83 19.12
N LEU A 377 -13.65 -7.86 19.70
CA LEU A 377 -13.02 -6.79 18.91
C LEU A 377 -12.00 -7.39 17.90
N GLU A 378 -11.26 -8.40 18.33
CA GLU A 378 -10.33 -9.16 17.50
C GLU A 378 -11.04 -9.83 16.32
N ASP A 379 -12.16 -10.52 16.59
CA ASP A 379 -12.97 -11.14 15.54
C ASP A 379 -13.50 -10.11 14.56
N GLN A 380 -14.00 -8.97 15.05
CA GLN A 380 -14.54 -7.89 14.20
C GLN A 380 -13.48 -7.29 13.27
N ILE A 381 -12.24 -7.10 13.76
CA ILE A 381 -11.13 -6.60 12.93
C ILE A 381 -10.79 -7.61 11.84
N ILE A 382 -10.85 -8.92 12.12
CA ILE A 382 -10.58 -9.94 11.10
C ILE A 382 -11.72 -10.01 10.08
N GLN A 383 -12.97 -9.99 10.56
CA GLN A 383 -14.20 -10.12 9.76
C GLN A 383 -14.54 -8.86 8.93
N CYS A 384 -13.85 -7.73 9.12
CA CYS A 384 -14.00 -6.60 8.22
C CYS A 384 -13.52 -6.91 6.79
N ASN A 385 -12.54 -7.82 6.63
CA ASN A 385 -11.94 -8.09 5.33
C ASN A 385 -12.90 -8.78 4.35
N PRO A 386 -13.62 -9.87 4.68
CA PRO A 386 -14.60 -10.45 3.77
C PRO A 386 -15.62 -9.43 3.23
N ALA A 387 -16.14 -8.56 4.11
CA ALA A 387 -17.08 -7.51 3.71
C ALA A 387 -16.45 -6.47 2.76
N LEU A 388 -15.20 -6.05 3.03
CA LEU A 388 -14.50 -5.11 2.17
C LEU A 388 -14.04 -5.74 0.85
N GLU A 389 -13.68 -7.03 0.85
CA GLU A 389 -13.26 -7.75 -0.35
C GLU A 389 -14.42 -8.04 -1.30
N ALA A 390 -15.59 -8.41 -0.76
CA ALA A 390 -16.78 -8.60 -1.59
C ALA A 390 -17.12 -7.34 -2.42
N PHE A 391 -16.99 -6.15 -1.83
CA PHE A 391 -17.37 -4.88 -2.47
C PHE A 391 -16.20 -4.08 -3.07
N GLY A 392 -14.96 -4.43 -2.72
CA GLY A 392 -13.78 -3.67 -3.13
C GLY A 392 -12.78 -4.47 -3.96
N ASN A 393 -12.94 -5.80 -4.05
CA ASN A 393 -12.07 -6.63 -4.88
C ASN A 393 -12.78 -7.13 -6.13
N ALA A 394 -11.99 -7.27 -7.19
CA ALA A 394 -12.41 -7.77 -8.48
C ALA A 394 -11.29 -8.59 -9.12
N LYS A 395 -11.64 -9.41 -10.11
CA LYS A 395 -10.64 -10.13 -10.91
C LYS A 395 -10.03 -9.20 -11.96
N THR A 396 -8.71 -9.22 -12.03
CA THR A 396 -7.89 -8.62 -13.09
C THR A 396 -7.20 -9.73 -13.90
N ILE A 397 -6.51 -9.35 -14.98
CA ILE A 397 -5.75 -10.29 -15.82
C ILE A 397 -4.67 -11.06 -15.03
N ARG A 398 -4.04 -10.40 -14.04
CA ARG A 398 -2.91 -10.96 -13.28
C ARG A 398 -3.33 -11.59 -11.94
N ASN A 399 -4.47 -11.17 -11.39
CA ASN A 399 -4.89 -11.56 -10.06
C ASN A 399 -6.41 -11.73 -9.98
N ASP A 400 -6.85 -12.92 -9.57
CA ASP A 400 -8.24 -13.31 -9.43
C ASP A 400 -8.99 -12.57 -8.30
N ASN A 401 -8.29 -12.12 -7.27
CA ASN A 401 -8.84 -11.39 -6.13
C ASN A 401 -8.02 -10.12 -5.86
N SER A 402 -8.14 -9.14 -6.76
CA SER A 402 -7.37 -7.89 -6.71
C SER A 402 -8.13 -6.79 -6.00
N SER A 403 -7.53 -6.22 -4.95
CA SER A 403 -8.04 -5.02 -4.30
C SER A 403 -8.05 -3.86 -5.29
N ARG A 404 -9.23 -3.29 -5.56
CA ARG A 404 -9.44 -2.11 -6.43
C ARG A 404 -9.70 -0.84 -5.61
N PHE A 405 -9.23 -0.85 -4.37
CA PHE A 405 -9.21 0.27 -3.44
C PHE A 405 -7.97 0.12 -2.55
N GLY A 406 -7.47 1.25 -2.03
CA GLY A 406 -6.50 1.26 -0.95
C GLY A 406 -7.20 1.25 0.39
N LYS A 407 -6.61 0.59 1.39
CA LYS A 407 -7.04 0.64 2.77
C LYS A 407 -5.86 0.89 3.69
N PHE A 408 -6.09 1.76 4.66
CA PHE A 408 -5.18 2.03 5.75
C PHE A 408 -5.87 1.68 7.05
N ILE A 409 -5.33 0.70 7.75
CA ILE A 409 -5.91 0.16 8.97
C ILE A 409 -5.05 0.63 10.13
N ARG A 410 -5.60 1.47 11.01
CA ARG A 410 -4.94 1.86 12.26
C ARG A 410 -5.45 0.96 13.38
N ILE A 411 -4.53 0.26 14.01
CA ILE A 411 -4.80 -0.59 15.16
C ILE A 411 -4.37 0.19 16.40
N HIS A 412 -5.32 0.57 17.24
CA HIS A 412 -5.04 1.36 18.44
C HIS A 412 -4.78 0.47 19.65
N PHE A 413 -3.76 0.85 20.41
CA PHE A 413 -3.35 0.20 21.63
C PHE A 413 -3.53 1.12 22.83
N ALA A 414 -3.93 0.53 23.96
CA ALA A 414 -3.93 1.19 25.25
C ALA A 414 -2.50 1.31 25.81
N ALA A 415 -2.31 2.10 26.87
CA ALA A 415 -1.05 2.22 27.61
C ALA A 415 -0.46 0.87 28.06
N SER A 416 -1.31 -0.13 28.25
CA SER A 416 -0.92 -1.50 28.66
C SER A 416 -0.43 -2.39 27.50
N GLY A 417 -0.48 -1.89 26.26
CA GLY A 417 -0.21 -2.67 25.04
C GLY A 417 -1.37 -3.52 24.55
N LYS A 418 -2.49 -3.58 25.28
CA LYS A 418 -3.69 -4.30 24.82
C LYS A 418 -4.40 -3.55 23.71
N LEU A 419 -5.07 -4.31 22.84
CA LEU A 419 -5.91 -3.79 21.78
C LEU A 419 -7.07 -2.95 22.36
N ALA A 420 -7.20 -1.71 21.90
CA ALA A 420 -8.22 -0.77 22.37
C ALA A 420 -9.32 -0.55 21.34
N SER A 421 -8.96 -0.29 20.08
CA SER A 421 -9.90 -0.06 18.97
C SER A 421 -9.17 -0.21 17.63
N ALA A 422 -9.90 -0.15 16.53
CA ALA A 422 -9.30 -0.04 15.21
C ALA A 422 -10.12 0.91 14.33
N ASP A 423 -9.48 1.50 13.34
CA ASP A 423 -10.16 2.27 12.32
C ASP A 423 -9.56 2.00 10.94
N ILE A 424 -10.40 2.17 9.92
CA ILE A 424 -10.09 1.88 8.53
C ILE A 424 -10.38 3.13 7.72
N GLU A 425 -9.37 3.65 7.05
CA GLU A 425 -9.51 4.66 6.00
C GLU A 425 -9.40 3.97 4.65
N THR A 426 -10.31 4.26 3.74
CA THR A 426 -10.27 3.72 2.37
C THR A 426 -10.00 4.82 1.35
N TYR A 427 -9.26 4.47 0.31
CA TYR A 427 -8.83 5.39 -0.75
C TYR A 427 -9.08 4.79 -2.13
N LEU A 428 -9.35 5.65 -3.12
CA LEU A 428 -9.30 5.32 -4.54
C LEU A 428 -10.04 4.03 -4.94
N LEU A 429 -11.33 3.91 -4.58
CA LEU A 429 -12.18 2.86 -5.14
C LEU A 429 -12.29 3.05 -6.66
N GLU A 430 -11.99 2.02 -7.45
CA GLU A 430 -12.13 2.03 -8.91
C GLU A 430 -13.61 2.01 -9.31
N LYS A 431 -14.25 3.17 -9.34
CA LYS A 431 -15.69 3.29 -9.61
C LYS A 431 -16.06 2.80 -11.01
N SER A 432 -15.17 2.97 -11.99
CA SER A 432 -15.42 2.58 -13.39
C SER A 432 -15.77 1.10 -13.52
N ARG A 433 -15.20 0.26 -12.64
CA ARG A 433 -15.41 -1.19 -12.56
C ARG A 433 -16.88 -1.60 -12.52
N VAL A 434 -17.72 -0.81 -11.83
CA VAL A 434 -19.17 -1.04 -11.66
C VAL A 434 -19.94 -1.01 -12.98
N THR A 435 -19.40 -0.32 -13.99
CA THR A 435 -20.07 -0.09 -15.28
C THR A 435 -19.33 -0.69 -16.46
N PHE A 436 -18.07 -1.09 -16.26
CA PHE A 436 -17.18 -1.47 -17.34
C PHE A 436 -16.12 -2.47 -16.88
N GLN A 437 -15.88 -3.50 -17.69
CA GLN A 437 -14.78 -4.46 -17.51
C GLN A 437 -14.12 -4.77 -18.86
N LEU A 438 -12.82 -5.05 -18.83
CA LEU A 438 -12.16 -5.68 -19.98
C LEU A 438 -12.54 -7.16 -20.08
N LYS A 439 -12.31 -7.74 -21.26
CA LYS A 439 -12.78 -9.09 -21.62
C LYS A 439 -12.30 -10.22 -20.70
N ALA A 440 -11.12 -10.06 -20.07
CA ALA A 440 -10.51 -11.02 -19.16
C ALA A 440 -10.59 -10.58 -17.68
N GLU A 441 -11.35 -9.53 -17.40
CA GLU A 441 -11.59 -9.02 -16.04
C GLU A 441 -13.02 -9.34 -15.60
N ARG A 442 -13.30 -9.15 -14.32
CA ARG A 442 -14.64 -9.34 -13.72
C ARG A 442 -15.04 -8.07 -12.99
N ASP A 443 -16.33 -7.86 -12.78
CA ASP A 443 -16.80 -6.83 -11.85
C ASP A 443 -16.54 -7.25 -10.38
N TYR A 444 -16.95 -6.44 -9.41
CA TYR A 444 -16.80 -6.72 -7.98
C TYR A 444 -17.45 -8.04 -7.58
N HIS A 445 -16.81 -8.77 -6.66
CA HIS A 445 -17.20 -10.14 -6.30
C HIS A 445 -18.63 -10.25 -5.78
N ILE A 446 -19.13 -9.24 -5.05
CA ILE A 446 -20.47 -9.24 -4.45
C ILE A 446 -21.58 -9.52 -5.46
N PHE A 447 -21.48 -9.02 -6.70
CA PHE A 447 -22.52 -9.25 -7.71
C PHE A 447 -22.71 -10.73 -7.98
N TYR A 448 -21.63 -11.47 -8.13
CA TYR A 448 -21.66 -12.89 -8.46
C TYR A 448 -21.88 -13.77 -7.24
N GLN A 449 -21.43 -13.34 -6.05
CA GLN A 449 -21.78 -13.96 -4.78
C GLN A 449 -23.30 -14.01 -4.62
N ILE A 450 -24.01 -12.91 -4.87
CA ILE A 450 -25.48 -12.86 -4.82
C ILE A 450 -26.11 -13.82 -5.84
N LEU A 451 -25.56 -13.91 -7.05
CA LEU A 451 -26.07 -14.79 -8.13
C LEU A 451 -25.82 -16.29 -7.89
N SER A 452 -24.98 -16.65 -6.92
CA SER A 452 -24.59 -18.04 -6.61
C SER A 452 -25.71 -18.96 -6.13
N GLN A 453 -26.91 -18.42 -5.87
CA GLN A 453 -28.09 -19.13 -5.33
C GLN A 453 -27.93 -19.74 -3.94
N LYS A 454 -26.83 -19.45 -3.22
CA LYS A 454 -26.66 -19.98 -1.86
C LYS A 454 -27.71 -19.44 -0.88
N LYS A 455 -28.20 -18.22 -1.14
CA LYS A 455 -29.33 -17.58 -0.45
C LYS A 455 -30.41 -17.21 -1.47
N PRO A 456 -31.30 -18.14 -1.84
CA PRO A 456 -32.30 -17.91 -2.89
C PRO A 456 -33.26 -16.77 -2.54
N GLU A 457 -33.48 -16.49 -1.26
CA GLU A 457 -34.28 -15.36 -0.78
C GLU A 457 -33.75 -14.00 -1.27
N LEU A 458 -32.45 -13.88 -1.57
CA LEU A 458 -31.88 -12.67 -2.14
C LEU A 458 -32.31 -12.48 -3.59
N LEU A 459 -32.41 -13.54 -4.40
CA LEU A 459 -32.83 -13.40 -5.80
C LEU A 459 -34.27 -12.91 -5.90
N GLU A 460 -35.16 -13.44 -5.05
CA GLU A 460 -36.55 -13.00 -4.97
C GLU A 460 -36.66 -11.56 -4.45
N MET A 461 -35.90 -11.21 -3.40
CA MET A 461 -35.91 -9.86 -2.83
C MET A 461 -35.41 -8.80 -3.80
N LEU A 462 -34.42 -9.15 -4.63
CA LEU A 462 -33.74 -8.25 -5.56
C LEU A 462 -34.36 -8.28 -6.97
N LEU A 463 -35.35 -9.14 -7.21
CA LEU A 463 -36.02 -9.31 -8.50
C LEU A 463 -35.03 -9.66 -9.62
N ILE A 464 -34.04 -10.51 -9.31
CA ILE A 464 -32.96 -10.90 -10.22
C ILE A 464 -32.99 -12.40 -10.53
N THR A 465 -32.43 -12.77 -11.69
CA THR A 465 -32.15 -14.15 -12.07
C THR A 465 -30.76 -14.56 -11.56
N ASN A 466 -30.38 -15.83 -11.73
CA ASN A 466 -29.04 -16.30 -11.42
C ASN A 466 -28.04 -16.17 -12.58
N ASN A 467 -28.50 -15.78 -13.77
CA ASN A 467 -27.68 -15.73 -14.97
C ASN A 467 -26.98 -14.36 -15.05
N PRO A 468 -25.64 -14.28 -14.94
CA PRO A 468 -24.95 -12.99 -14.99
C PRO A 468 -25.13 -12.26 -16.33
N TYR A 469 -25.32 -13.01 -17.43
CA TYR A 469 -25.52 -12.43 -18.78
C TYR A 469 -26.83 -11.67 -18.96
N ASP A 470 -27.75 -11.79 -17.99
CA ASP A 470 -28.98 -11.00 -18.00
C ASP A 470 -28.70 -9.54 -17.61
N TYR A 471 -27.49 -9.21 -17.11
CA TYR A 471 -27.13 -7.90 -16.56
C TYR A 471 -25.92 -7.29 -17.27
N ALA A 472 -26.15 -6.28 -18.10
CA ALA A 472 -25.12 -5.70 -18.98
C ALA A 472 -23.90 -5.11 -18.24
N PHE A 473 -24.08 -4.61 -17.02
CA PHE A 473 -22.98 -4.04 -16.24
C PHE A 473 -21.99 -5.08 -15.72
N ILE A 474 -22.40 -6.32 -15.47
CA ILE A 474 -21.54 -7.33 -14.82
C ILE A 474 -21.11 -8.45 -15.77
N SER A 475 -21.47 -8.39 -17.06
CA SER A 475 -21.27 -9.48 -18.02
C SER A 475 -20.41 -9.11 -19.23
N GLN A 476 -19.65 -8.01 -19.18
CA GLN A 476 -18.80 -7.57 -20.29
C GLN A 476 -17.49 -8.37 -20.36
N GLY A 477 -17.00 -8.79 -19.20
CA GLY A 477 -15.81 -9.62 -19.05
C GLY A 477 -16.13 -11.06 -18.66
N GLU A 478 -15.30 -11.66 -17.81
CA GLU A 478 -15.51 -13.00 -17.29
C GLU A 478 -16.55 -13.00 -16.16
N THR A 479 -17.41 -14.02 -16.14
CA THR A 479 -18.47 -14.16 -15.14
C THR A 479 -18.13 -15.14 -14.01
N THR A 480 -17.13 -16.01 -14.22
CA THR A 480 -16.74 -17.09 -13.30
C THR A 480 -15.24 -17.12 -13.11
N VAL A 481 -14.77 -17.45 -11.92
CA VAL A 481 -13.33 -17.52 -11.59
C VAL A 481 -13.02 -18.90 -11.02
N ALA A 482 -12.07 -19.62 -11.61
CA ALA A 482 -11.80 -21.02 -11.23
C ALA A 482 -11.27 -21.19 -9.80
N SER A 483 -10.61 -20.17 -9.25
CA SER A 483 -10.00 -20.18 -7.92
C SER A 483 -10.95 -19.75 -6.79
N ILE A 484 -12.13 -19.19 -7.10
CA ILE A 484 -13.04 -18.59 -6.12
C ILE A 484 -14.39 -19.32 -6.14
N ASN A 485 -14.88 -19.65 -4.94
CA ASN A 485 -16.22 -20.21 -4.76
C ASN A 485 -17.20 -19.14 -4.27
N ASP A 486 -17.88 -18.49 -5.21
CA ASP A 486 -18.80 -17.37 -4.93
C ASP A 486 -19.91 -17.75 -3.91
N ALA A 487 -20.31 -19.02 -3.85
CA ALA A 487 -21.34 -19.50 -2.92
C ALA A 487 -20.87 -19.54 -1.46
N GLU A 488 -19.63 -19.95 -1.22
CA GLU A 488 -19.03 -19.96 0.12
C GLU A 488 -18.69 -18.53 0.56
N GLU A 489 -18.17 -17.72 -0.36
CA GLU A 489 -17.84 -16.31 -0.11
C GLU A 489 -19.08 -15.46 0.23
N LEU A 490 -20.26 -15.77 -0.33
CA LEU A 490 -21.51 -15.09 0.06
C LEU A 490 -21.85 -15.34 1.53
N ILE A 491 -21.65 -16.57 2.03
CA ILE A 491 -21.90 -16.91 3.43
C ILE A 491 -20.91 -16.15 4.32
N ALA A 492 -19.62 -16.19 4.00
CA ALA A 492 -18.60 -15.49 4.74
C ALA A 492 -18.88 -13.97 4.81
N THR A 493 -19.36 -13.38 3.71
CA THR A 493 -19.73 -11.97 3.64
C THR A 493 -20.95 -11.64 4.50
N ASP A 494 -22.00 -12.47 4.47
CA ASP A 494 -23.19 -12.23 5.29
C ASP A 494 -22.94 -12.44 6.79
N GLU A 495 -22.13 -13.45 7.15
CA GLU A 495 -21.68 -13.68 8.52
C GLU A 495 -20.79 -12.54 9.02
N ALA A 496 -19.93 -11.99 8.16
CA ALA A 496 -19.13 -10.81 8.48
C ALA A 496 -20.02 -9.62 8.86
N PHE A 497 -21.10 -9.35 8.10
CA PHE A 497 -22.05 -8.29 8.45
C PHE A 497 -22.72 -8.52 9.82
N ASP A 498 -23.09 -9.76 10.15
CA ASP A 498 -23.65 -10.12 11.46
C ASP A 498 -22.63 -9.85 12.60
N VAL A 499 -21.37 -10.27 12.42
CA VAL A 499 -20.30 -10.08 13.42
C VAL A 499 -19.98 -8.61 13.64
N LEU A 500 -19.96 -7.83 12.55
CA LEU A 500 -19.73 -6.39 12.56
C LEU A 500 -20.93 -5.59 13.11
N GLY A 501 -22.06 -6.25 13.40
CA GLY A 501 -23.23 -5.61 14.01
C GLY A 501 -24.05 -4.76 13.03
N PHE A 502 -24.06 -5.12 11.74
CA PHE A 502 -25.02 -4.56 10.81
C PHE A 502 -26.42 -5.07 11.14
N THR A 503 -27.41 -4.17 11.13
CA THR A 503 -28.80 -4.57 11.30
C THR A 503 -29.31 -5.26 10.03
N GLN A 504 -30.34 -6.09 10.16
CA GLN A 504 -30.94 -6.73 8.99
C GLN A 504 -31.53 -5.70 8.00
N GLU A 505 -32.03 -4.56 8.48
CA GLU A 505 -32.51 -3.46 7.62
C GLU A 505 -31.36 -2.87 6.78
N GLU A 506 -30.19 -2.68 7.38
CA GLU A 506 -29.00 -2.19 6.68
C GLU A 506 -28.46 -3.21 5.68
N LYS A 507 -28.35 -4.50 6.05
CA LYS A 507 -27.94 -5.57 5.13
C LYS A 507 -28.87 -5.63 3.92
N ASN A 508 -30.18 -5.62 4.16
CA ASN A 508 -31.18 -5.59 3.10
C ASN A 508 -31.04 -4.32 2.23
N GLY A 509 -30.73 -3.18 2.83
CA GLY A 509 -30.46 -1.94 2.11
C GLY A 509 -29.26 -2.04 1.18
N ILE A 510 -28.14 -2.61 1.66
CA ILE A 510 -26.93 -2.84 0.85
C ILE A 510 -27.26 -3.76 -0.33
N TYR A 511 -27.85 -4.93 -0.07
CA TYR A 511 -28.20 -5.88 -1.13
C TYR A 511 -29.17 -5.26 -2.14
N LYS A 512 -30.19 -4.51 -1.69
CA LYS A 512 -31.16 -3.82 -2.57
C LYS A 512 -30.48 -2.80 -3.48
N LEU A 513 -29.53 -2.02 -2.97
CA LEU A 513 -28.78 -1.06 -3.78
C LEU A 513 -27.89 -1.77 -4.81
N THR A 514 -27.21 -2.84 -4.43
CA THR A 514 -26.42 -3.68 -5.35
C THR A 514 -27.30 -4.28 -6.45
N GLY A 515 -28.47 -4.82 -6.10
CA GLY A 515 -29.45 -5.32 -7.06
C GLY A 515 -29.98 -4.24 -8.01
N ALA A 516 -30.26 -3.04 -7.47
CA ALA A 516 -30.74 -1.92 -8.28
C ALA A 516 -29.69 -1.44 -9.30
N ILE A 517 -28.40 -1.51 -8.97
CA ILE A 517 -27.31 -1.18 -9.90
C ILE A 517 -27.28 -2.16 -11.09
N MET A 518 -27.52 -3.46 -10.86
CA MET A 518 -27.62 -4.43 -11.96
C MET A 518 -28.78 -4.08 -12.91
N HIS A 519 -29.93 -3.71 -12.37
CA HIS A 519 -31.09 -3.26 -13.17
C HIS A 519 -30.85 -1.93 -13.89
N TYR A 520 -30.06 -1.01 -13.30
CA TYR A 520 -29.66 0.24 -13.98
C TYR A 520 -28.94 -0.04 -15.31
N GLY A 521 -28.06 -1.05 -15.34
CA GLY A 521 -27.36 -1.45 -16.56
C GLY A 521 -28.27 -1.98 -17.67
N ASN A 522 -29.48 -2.42 -17.33
CA ASN A 522 -30.44 -2.99 -18.28
C ASN A 522 -31.48 -1.99 -18.77
N MET A 523 -31.55 -0.78 -18.21
CA MET A 523 -32.50 0.24 -18.69
C MET A 523 -32.26 0.54 -20.16
N LYS A 524 -33.31 0.46 -20.98
CA LYS A 524 -33.23 0.72 -22.42
C LYS A 524 -33.88 2.05 -22.76
N PHE A 525 -33.24 2.79 -23.65
CA PHE A 525 -33.73 4.08 -24.15
C PHE A 525 -33.64 4.10 -25.66
N LYS A 526 -34.62 4.75 -26.30
CA LYS A 526 -34.67 4.95 -27.75
C LYS A 526 -34.87 6.42 -28.07
N ASN A 527 -34.55 6.79 -29.30
CA ASN A 527 -34.86 8.13 -29.79
C ASN A 527 -36.36 8.23 -30.06
N LYS A 528 -36.95 9.32 -29.59
CA LYS A 528 -38.36 9.65 -29.85
C LYS A 528 -38.56 9.87 -31.35
N GLN A 529 -39.70 9.44 -31.89
CA GLN A 529 -39.98 9.60 -33.32
C GLN A 529 -40.02 11.09 -33.69
N ARG A 530 -39.08 11.53 -34.53
CA ARG A 530 -38.88 12.90 -35.05
C ARG A 530 -38.15 13.89 -34.12
N GLU A 531 -37.62 13.45 -32.99
CA GLU A 531 -36.80 14.27 -32.09
C GLU A 531 -35.51 13.51 -31.72
N GLU A 532 -34.39 14.22 -31.49
CA GLU A 532 -33.15 13.60 -30.98
C GLU A 532 -33.17 13.35 -29.46
N GLN A 533 -34.35 13.45 -28.84
CA GLN A 533 -34.55 13.25 -27.41
C GLN A 533 -34.77 11.77 -27.09
N ALA A 534 -34.28 11.35 -25.93
CA ALA A 534 -34.45 10.02 -25.40
C ALA A 534 -35.85 9.81 -24.80
N GLU A 535 -36.42 8.64 -25.05
CA GLU A 535 -37.57 8.09 -24.33
C GLU A 535 -37.24 6.67 -23.85
N ALA A 536 -37.90 6.22 -22.78
CA ALA A 536 -37.70 4.86 -22.27
C ALA A 536 -38.22 3.82 -23.28
N ASP A 537 -37.42 2.78 -23.52
CA ASP A 537 -37.77 1.64 -24.37
C ASP A 537 -38.15 0.43 -23.51
N GLY A 538 -39.32 0.54 -22.87
CA GLY A 538 -39.75 -0.37 -21.81
C GLY A 538 -39.43 0.17 -20.41
N THR A 539 -40.22 -0.22 -19.42
CA THR A 539 -40.09 0.29 -18.04
C THR A 539 -39.74 -0.80 -17.04
N GLU A 540 -39.66 -2.07 -17.43
CA GLU A 540 -39.51 -3.19 -16.49
C GLU A 540 -38.29 -3.04 -15.56
N ASP A 541 -37.10 -2.81 -16.11
CA ASP A 541 -35.88 -2.63 -15.32
C ASP A 541 -35.87 -1.30 -14.53
N ALA A 542 -36.54 -0.27 -15.06
CA ALA A 542 -36.74 0.99 -14.36
C ALA A 542 -37.69 0.83 -13.16
N ASP A 543 -38.75 0.04 -13.31
CA ASP A 543 -39.72 -0.28 -12.26
C ASP A 543 -39.07 -1.12 -11.15
N LYS A 544 -38.30 -2.15 -11.52
CA LYS A 544 -37.54 -2.98 -10.56
C LYS A 544 -36.52 -2.14 -9.79
N SER A 545 -35.71 -1.35 -10.47
CA SER A 545 -34.69 -0.52 -9.82
C SER A 545 -35.31 0.58 -8.95
N ALA A 546 -36.38 1.23 -9.40
CA ALA A 546 -37.11 2.22 -8.60
C ALA A 546 -37.74 1.58 -7.35
N TYR A 547 -38.31 0.38 -7.46
CA TYR A 547 -38.86 -0.37 -6.33
C TYR A 547 -37.79 -0.67 -5.27
N LEU A 548 -36.64 -1.20 -5.68
CA LEU A 548 -35.53 -1.52 -4.77
C LEU A 548 -34.95 -0.28 -4.09
N MET A 549 -34.84 0.83 -4.84
CA MET A 549 -34.37 2.11 -4.34
C MET A 549 -35.45 2.90 -3.58
N GLY A 550 -36.69 2.42 -3.50
CA GLY A 550 -37.77 3.11 -2.80
C GLY A 550 -38.20 4.44 -3.45
N LEU A 551 -38.20 4.49 -4.78
CA LEU A 551 -38.49 5.65 -5.63
C LEU A 551 -39.75 5.43 -6.49
N ASN A 552 -40.26 6.51 -7.08
CA ASN A 552 -41.27 6.43 -8.12
C ASN A 552 -40.61 6.24 -9.50
N SER A 553 -40.99 5.19 -10.23
CA SER A 553 -40.42 4.85 -11.54
C SER A 553 -40.64 5.94 -12.59
N ALA A 554 -41.84 6.52 -12.65
CA ALA A 554 -42.17 7.56 -13.64
C ALA A 554 -41.33 8.83 -13.40
N ASP A 555 -41.12 9.21 -12.13
CA ASP A 555 -40.28 10.35 -11.79
C ASP A 555 -38.80 10.08 -12.07
N LEU A 556 -38.33 8.84 -11.86
CA LEU A 556 -36.97 8.42 -12.20
C LEU A 556 -36.72 8.54 -13.71
N ILE A 557 -37.57 7.94 -14.54
CA ILE A 557 -37.45 8.00 -16.01
C ILE A 557 -37.54 9.44 -16.50
N LYS A 558 -38.47 10.23 -15.95
CA LYS A 558 -38.62 11.65 -16.29
C LYS A 558 -37.38 12.44 -15.91
N GLY A 559 -36.81 12.21 -14.73
CA GLY A 559 -35.58 12.86 -14.27
C GLY A 559 -34.38 12.52 -15.14
N LEU A 560 -34.29 11.27 -15.61
CA LEU A 560 -33.24 10.81 -16.52
C LEU A 560 -33.35 11.44 -17.92
N CYS A 561 -34.52 11.38 -18.55
CA CYS A 561 -34.69 11.87 -19.93
C CYS A 561 -34.83 13.40 -20.02
N HIS A 562 -35.45 14.01 -19.00
CA HIS A 562 -35.79 15.43 -18.95
C HIS A 562 -35.37 16.08 -17.61
N PRO A 563 -34.06 16.09 -17.29
CA PRO A 563 -33.58 16.75 -16.08
C PRO A 563 -33.89 18.24 -16.06
N ARG A 564 -34.21 18.75 -14.87
CA ARG A 564 -34.26 20.18 -14.60
C ARG A 564 -32.85 20.65 -14.28
N VAL A 565 -32.32 21.53 -15.11
CA VAL A 565 -30.97 22.08 -14.98
C VAL A 565 -31.08 23.57 -14.71
N LYS A 566 -30.28 24.08 -13.78
CA LYS A 566 -30.19 25.52 -13.51
C LYS A 566 -29.34 26.18 -14.58
N VAL A 567 -29.92 27.11 -15.34
CA VAL A 567 -29.23 27.92 -16.35
C VAL A 567 -29.29 29.36 -15.88
N GLY A 568 -28.17 29.88 -15.38
CA GLY A 568 -28.16 31.16 -14.67
C GLY A 568 -28.96 31.09 -13.37
N ASN A 569 -30.02 31.89 -13.25
CA ASN A 569 -30.90 31.92 -12.07
C ASN A 569 -32.22 31.14 -12.25
N GLU A 570 -32.47 30.57 -13.44
CA GLU A 570 -33.73 29.89 -13.75
C GLU A 570 -33.54 28.38 -13.91
N TRP A 571 -34.57 27.62 -13.55
CA TRP A 571 -34.61 26.17 -13.72
C TRP A 571 -35.28 25.81 -15.04
N VAL A 572 -34.50 25.30 -15.99
CA VAL A 572 -34.97 24.92 -17.31
C VAL A 572 -34.99 23.40 -17.44
N THR A 573 -36.05 22.85 -18.03
CA THR A 573 -36.11 21.41 -18.34
C THR A 573 -35.36 21.18 -19.64
N LYS A 574 -34.33 20.34 -19.62
CA LYS A 574 -33.50 20.02 -20.77
C LYS A 574 -33.73 18.58 -21.18
N GLY A 575 -34.12 18.34 -22.45
CA GLY A 575 -34.14 16.99 -23.01
C GLY A 575 -32.73 16.47 -23.24
N GLN A 576 -32.50 15.19 -22.92
CA GLN A 576 -31.24 14.49 -23.17
C GLN A 576 -31.35 13.58 -24.39
N ASN A 577 -30.23 13.34 -25.06
CA ASN A 577 -30.15 12.28 -26.07
C ASN A 577 -29.90 10.91 -25.41
N VAL A 578 -30.10 9.82 -26.16
CA VAL A 578 -29.99 8.45 -25.61
C VAL A 578 -28.63 8.18 -24.96
N GLN A 579 -27.54 8.64 -25.59
CA GLN A 579 -26.20 8.43 -25.07
C GLN A 579 -25.95 9.19 -23.75
N GLN A 580 -26.47 10.41 -23.62
CA GLN A 580 -26.41 11.21 -22.40
C GLN A 580 -27.17 10.54 -21.25
N VAL A 581 -28.32 9.95 -21.54
CA VAL A 581 -29.08 9.20 -20.53
C VAL A 581 -28.28 7.98 -20.05
N TYR A 582 -27.69 7.21 -20.96
CA TYR A 582 -26.83 6.08 -20.58
C TYR A 582 -25.64 6.51 -19.71
N TYR A 583 -24.98 7.62 -20.06
CA TYR A 583 -23.92 8.18 -19.22
C TYR A 583 -24.44 8.61 -17.85
N ALA A 584 -25.61 9.23 -17.77
CA ALA A 584 -26.22 9.63 -16.50
C ALA A 584 -26.57 8.41 -15.63
N VAL A 585 -27.13 7.36 -16.21
CA VAL A 585 -27.41 6.09 -15.52
C VAL A 585 -26.14 5.46 -14.97
N GLY A 586 -25.07 5.38 -15.77
CA GLY A 586 -23.77 4.88 -15.33
C GLY A 586 -23.15 5.74 -14.23
N ALA A 587 -23.23 7.08 -14.34
CA ALA A 587 -22.75 8.00 -13.32
C ALA A 587 -23.49 7.82 -11.98
N LEU A 588 -24.82 7.67 -12.02
CA LEU A 588 -25.63 7.41 -10.83
C LEU A 588 -25.30 6.05 -10.21
N ALA A 589 -25.14 4.98 -11.00
CA ALA A 589 -24.74 3.66 -10.53
C ALA A 589 -23.39 3.70 -9.79
N LYS A 590 -22.38 4.34 -10.40
CA LYS A 590 -21.07 4.56 -9.78
C LYS A 590 -21.17 5.34 -8.47
N ALA A 591 -21.95 6.41 -8.44
CA ALA A 591 -22.11 7.25 -7.26
C ALA A 591 -22.83 6.53 -6.10
N VAL A 592 -23.87 5.75 -6.41
CA VAL A 592 -24.56 4.92 -5.41
C VAL A 592 -23.59 3.89 -4.83
N TYR A 593 -22.84 3.19 -5.68
CA TYR A 593 -21.87 2.17 -5.25
C TYR A 593 -20.76 2.75 -4.38
N GLU A 594 -20.12 3.85 -4.81
CA GLU A 594 -19.06 4.51 -4.05
C GLU A 594 -19.58 4.99 -2.68
N LYS A 595 -20.71 5.70 -2.65
CA LYS A 595 -21.27 6.22 -1.39
C LYS A 595 -21.65 5.09 -0.45
N MET A 596 -22.22 4.00 -0.97
CA MET A 596 -22.54 2.81 -0.21
C MET A 596 -21.27 2.18 0.38
N PHE A 597 -20.22 1.99 -0.42
CA PHE A 597 -18.94 1.45 0.04
C PHE A 597 -18.31 2.32 1.13
N LEU A 598 -18.23 3.64 0.93
CA LEU A 598 -17.69 4.57 1.93
C LEU A 598 -18.54 4.57 3.21
N TRP A 599 -19.86 4.49 3.10
CA TRP A 599 -20.74 4.39 4.26
C TRP A 599 -20.55 3.06 5.01
N MET A 600 -20.34 1.94 4.30
CA MET A 600 -20.02 0.65 4.92
C MET A 600 -18.74 0.76 5.76
N VAL A 601 -17.69 1.41 5.24
CA VAL A 601 -16.44 1.66 5.97
C VAL A 601 -16.70 2.48 7.23
N VAL A 602 -17.48 3.55 7.14
CA VAL A 602 -17.87 4.36 8.32
C VAL A 602 -18.64 3.52 9.34
N ARG A 603 -19.57 2.67 8.91
CA ARG A 603 -20.33 1.77 9.79
C ARG A 603 -19.45 0.70 10.43
N ILE A 604 -18.46 0.18 9.71
CA ILE A 604 -17.45 -0.74 10.25
C ILE A 604 -16.65 -0.02 11.34
N ASN A 605 -16.14 1.18 11.07
CA ASN A 605 -15.38 1.96 12.06
C ASN A 605 -16.19 2.26 13.33
N HIS A 606 -17.48 2.59 13.21
CA HIS A 606 -18.36 2.76 14.37
C HIS A 606 -18.48 1.48 15.21
N SER A 607 -18.31 0.31 14.59
CA SER A 607 -18.41 -0.98 15.26
C SER A 607 -17.10 -1.40 15.91
N LEU A 608 -15.96 -1.01 15.31
CA LEU A 608 -14.61 -1.19 15.82
C LEU A 608 -14.21 -0.16 16.89
N ASP A 609 -14.94 0.94 16.99
CA ASP A 609 -14.71 1.96 18.00
C ASP A 609 -15.15 1.48 19.39
N THR A 610 -14.28 1.66 20.38
CA THR A 610 -14.56 1.36 21.78
C THR A 610 -14.28 2.57 22.67
N LYS A 611 -14.87 2.57 23.86
CA LYS A 611 -14.65 3.63 24.87
C LYS A 611 -13.29 3.54 25.57
N GLN A 612 -12.43 2.58 25.23
CA GLN A 612 -11.14 2.42 25.87
C GLN A 612 -10.18 3.56 25.50
N PRO A 613 -9.31 4.02 26.43
CA PRO A 613 -8.35 5.08 26.14
C PRO A 613 -7.33 4.61 25.10
N ARG A 614 -7.12 5.42 24.07
CA ARG A 614 -6.17 5.19 22.98
C ARG A 614 -4.92 6.02 23.23
N GLN A 615 -3.73 5.41 23.20
CA GLN A 615 -2.48 6.13 23.41
C GLN A 615 -1.52 5.99 22.22
N TYR A 616 -1.43 4.78 21.66
CA TYR A 616 -0.56 4.49 20.53
C TYR A 616 -1.33 3.77 19.43
N PHE A 617 -0.80 3.77 18.20
CA PHE A 617 -1.33 2.96 17.12
C PHE A 617 -0.22 2.37 16.25
N ILE A 618 -0.52 1.23 15.65
CA ILE A 618 0.24 0.67 14.53
C ILE A 618 -0.65 0.75 13.31
N GLY A 619 -0.21 1.48 12.30
CA GLY A 619 -0.91 1.53 11.03
C GLY A 619 -0.42 0.43 10.08
N VAL A 620 -1.32 -0.13 9.28
CA VAL A 620 -1.00 -1.09 8.23
C VAL A 620 -1.57 -0.57 6.92
N LEU A 621 -0.70 -0.27 5.96
CA LEU A 621 -1.11 0.22 4.64
C LEU A 621 -1.16 -0.94 3.64
N ASP A 622 -2.32 -1.12 3.02
CA ASP A 622 -2.55 -2.06 1.92
C ASP A 622 -3.16 -1.29 0.74
N ILE A 623 -2.35 -1.02 -0.28
CA ILE A 623 -2.75 -0.30 -1.49
C ILE A 623 -2.72 -1.21 -2.72
N ALA A 624 -3.43 -0.82 -3.77
CA ALA A 624 -3.28 -1.46 -5.08
C ALA A 624 -1.83 -1.29 -5.58
N GLY A 625 -1.29 -2.34 -6.19
CA GLY A 625 0.07 -2.28 -6.76
C GLY A 625 0.13 -1.41 -8.00
N PHE A 626 1.35 -1.08 -8.43
CA PHE A 626 1.58 -0.44 -9.72
C PHE A 626 1.04 -1.32 -10.86
N GLU A 627 0.36 -0.71 -11.85
CA GLU A 627 -0.33 -1.42 -12.93
C GLU A 627 0.16 -0.99 -14.30
N ILE A 628 0.58 -1.98 -15.10
CA ILE A 628 0.97 -1.81 -16.49
C ILE A 628 0.15 -2.78 -17.35
N PHE A 629 -0.83 -2.24 -18.07
CA PHE A 629 -1.66 -2.97 -19.01
C PHE A 629 -1.45 -2.49 -20.45
N ASP A 630 -1.96 -3.22 -21.43
CA ASP A 630 -1.99 -2.77 -22.83
C ASP A 630 -2.97 -1.58 -23.05
N PHE A 631 -3.90 -1.36 -22.11
CA PHE A 631 -4.87 -0.26 -22.16
C PHE A 631 -5.00 0.40 -20.78
N ASN A 632 -4.25 1.48 -20.55
CA ASN A 632 -4.28 2.23 -19.30
C ASN A 632 -5.12 3.51 -19.47
N THR A 633 -6.06 3.74 -18.56
CA THR A 633 -6.88 4.96 -18.55
C THR A 633 -6.62 5.81 -17.30
N PHE A 634 -7.46 6.83 -17.08
CA PHE A 634 -7.35 7.78 -15.97
C PHE A 634 -7.20 7.10 -14.60
N GLU A 635 -7.90 6.00 -14.37
CA GLU A 635 -7.89 5.25 -13.11
C GLU A 635 -6.51 4.64 -12.84
N GLN A 636 -5.89 4.01 -13.84
CA GLN A 636 -4.52 3.49 -13.73
C GLN A 636 -3.52 4.62 -13.47
N MET A 637 -3.68 5.78 -14.11
CA MET A 637 -2.80 6.94 -13.86
C MET A 637 -2.85 7.37 -12.38
N CYS A 638 -4.04 7.40 -11.77
CA CYS A 638 -4.21 7.75 -10.37
C CYS A 638 -3.58 6.71 -9.42
N ILE A 639 -3.70 5.42 -9.74
CA ILE A 639 -3.08 4.32 -8.97
C ILE A 639 -1.56 4.40 -9.08
N ASN A 640 -1.03 4.55 -10.29
CA ASN A 640 0.40 4.61 -10.56
C ASN A 640 1.03 5.86 -9.96
N PHE A 641 0.36 7.02 -10.02
CA PHE A 641 0.81 8.24 -9.35
C PHE A 641 0.91 8.08 -7.82
N THR A 642 -0.03 7.37 -7.20
CA THR A 642 0.02 7.08 -5.76
C THR A 642 1.21 6.19 -5.41
N ASN A 643 1.46 5.16 -6.23
CA ASN A 643 2.64 4.30 -6.06
C ASN A 643 3.95 5.08 -6.29
N GLU A 644 4.02 5.95 -7.29
CA GLU A 644 5.19 6.83 -7.56
C GLU A 644 5.53 7.68 -6.33
N LYS A 645 4.51 8.28 -5.68
CA LYS A 645 4.71 9.08 -4.47
C LYS A 645 5.12 8.26 -3.26
N LEU A 646 4.50 7.10 -3.04
CA LEU A 646 4.91 6.19 -1.97
C LEU A 646 6.36 5.76 -2.13
N GLN A 647 6.79 5.57 -3.37
CA GLN A 647 8.14 5.20 -3.70
C GLN A 647 9.13 6.38 -3.53
N GLN A 648 8.74 7.60 -3.90
CA GLN A 648 9.54 8.79 -3.60
C GLN A 648 9.70 8.99 -2.08
N PHE A 649 8.63 8.76 -1.33
CA PHE A 649 8.69 8.83 0.12
C PHE A 649 9.66 7.77 0.67
N PHE A 650 9.58 6.53 0.17
CA PHE A 650 10.52 5.46 0.52
C PHE A 650 11.97 5.88 0.26
N ASN A 651 12.25 6.44 -0.92
CA ASN A 651 13.59 6.91 -1.29
C ASN A 651 14.05 8.03 -0.34
N HIS A 652 13.20 9.02 -0.10
CA HIS A 652 13.52 10.14 0.78
C HIS A 652 13.79 9.68 2.22
N HIS A 653 12.97 8.76 2.75
CA HIS A 653 13.12 8.30 4.12
C HIS A 653 14.33 7.39 4.30
N MET A 654 14.52 6.42 3.41
CA MET A 654 15.64 5.48 3.53
C MET A 654 16.99 6.19 3.31
N PHE A 655 17.08 7.06 2.30
CA PHE A 655 18.36 7.64 1.93
C PHE A 655 18.61 9.00 2.55
N VAL A 656 17.63 9.90 2.60
CA VAL A 656 17.87 11.28 3.03
C VAL A 656 17.80 11.40 4.54
N LEU A 657 16.71 10.92 5.15
CA LEU A 657 16.52 11.05 6.60
C LEU A 657 17.55 10.24 7.40
N GLU A 658 17.93 9.06 6.92
CA GLU A 658 18.97 8.25 7.54
C GLU A 658 20.35 8.96 7.51
N GLN A 659 20.72 9.55 6.37
CA GLN A 659 21.97 10.30 6.23
C GLN A 659 21.97 11.61 7.05
N GLU A 660 20.80 12.26 7.16
CA GLU A 660 20.62 13.42 8.04
C GLU A 660 20.80 13.04 9.52
N GLU A 661 20.33 11.86 9.92
CA GLU A 661 20.50 11.36 11.28
C GLU A 661 21.98 11.00 11.54
N TYR A 662 22.69 10.36 10.61
CA TYR A 662 24.14 10.13 10.74
C TYR A 662 24.91 11.43 10.96
N LYS A 663 24.54 12.48 10.23
CA LYS A 663 25.11 13.82 10.40
C LYS A 663 24.78 14.42 11.76
N LYS A 664 23.55 14.20 12.26
CA LYS A 664 23.09 14.69 13.58
C LYS A 664 23.78 13.97 14.73
N GLU A 665 24.02 12.67 14.61
CA GLU A 665 24.80 11.84 15.54
C GLU A 665 26.32 12.09 15.43
N GLY A 666 26.76 12.88 14.46
CA GLY A 666 28.18 13.24 14.29
C GLY A 666 29.04 12.11 13.70
N ILE A 667 28.42 11.15 13.02
CA ILE A 667 29.12 10.07 12.32
C ILE A 667 29.77 10.64 11.06
N GLU A 668 31.06 10.38 10.86
CA GLU A 668 31.78 10.76 9.65
C GLU A 668 31.25 9.96 8.46
N TRP A 669 30.26 10.52 7.76
CA TRP A 669 29.59 9.90 6.62
C TRP A 669 29.75 10.78 5.38
N THR A 670 30.20 10.17 4.29
CA THR A 670 30.24 10.84 2.98
C THR A 670 28.86 10.74 2.36
N PHE A 671 28.20 11.87 2.12
CA PHE A 671 26.88 11.89 1.53
C PHE A 671 26.89 11.18 0.16
N ILE A 672 26.06 10.16 0.02
CA ILE A 672 25.88 9.41 -1.21
C ILE A 672 24.59 9.90 -1.86
N ASP A 673 24.71 10.48 -3.05
CA ASP A 673 23.55 10.79 -3.89
C ASP A 673 23.20 9.54 -4.70
N PHE A 674 22.02 8.98 -4.41
CA PHE A 674 21.53 7.78 -5.09
C PHE A 674 20.90 8.08 -6.45
N GLY A 675 20.73 9.35 -6.85
CA GLY A 675 20.26 9.74 -8.18
C GLY A 675 18.84 9.28 -8.53
N MET A 676 18.06 8.82 -7.54
CA MET A 676 16.72 8.26 -7.70
C MET A 676 15.64 9.25 -7.25
N ASP A 677 15.70 10.47 -7.77
CA ASP A 677 14.69 11.47 -7.49
C ASP A 677 13.49 11.31 -8.44
N LEU A 678 12.41 10.71 -7.91
CA LEU A 678 11.14 10.56 -8.61
C LEU A 678 10.32 11.87 -8.57
N GLN A 679 10.83 12.90 -7.89
CA GLN A 679 10.15 14.19 -7.78
C GLN A 679 9.87 14.82 -9.14
N ALA A 680 10.72 14.61 -10.15
CA ALA A 680 10.48 15.12 -11.50
C ALA A 680 9.19 14.55 -12.15
N CYS A 681 8.91 13.26 -11.96
CA CYS A 681 7.69 12.62 -12.45
C CYS A 681 6.47 13.07 -11.63
N ILE A 682 6.62 13.16 -10.31
CA ILE A 682 5.55 13.62 -9.40
C ILE A 682 5.16 15.06 -9.70
N ASP A 683 6.15 15.93 -9.90
CA ASP A 683 5.97 17.34 -10.24
C ASP A 683 5.25 17.50 -11.58
N LEU A 684 5.63 16.69 -12.58
CA LEU A 684 4.95 16.68 -13.88
C LEU A 684 3.45 16.39 -13.75
N ILE A 685 3.05 15.57 -12.78
CA ILE A 685 1.64 15.19 -12.58
C ILE A 685 0.90 16.21 -11.73
N GLU A 686 1.48 16.64 -10.60
CA GLU A 686 0.78 17.38 -9.54
C GLU A 686 0.98 18.90 -9.56
N LYS A 687 2.17 19.39 -9.96
CA LYS A 687 2.47 20.81 -9.82
C LYS A 687 1.53 21.66 -10.69
N PRO A 688 1.41 22.97 -10.38
CA PRO A 688 0.73 23.91 -11.27
C PRO A 688 1.28 23.78 -12.69
N MET A 689 0.38 23.78 -13.70
CA MET A 689 0.69 23.46 -15.10
C MET A 689 1.11 22.01 -15.38
N GLY A 690 1.01 21.10 -14.41
CA GLY A 690 1.16 19.66 -14.59
C GLY A 690 -0.10 19.00 -15.16
N ILE A 691 -0.04 17.68 -15.38
CA ILE A 691 -1.09 16.91 -16.05
C ILE A 691 -2.45 17.08 -15.37
N MET A 692 -2.51 16.99 -14.04
CA MET A 692 -3.76 17.11 -13.27
C MET A 692 -4.32 18.53 -13.35
N SER A 693 -3.47 19.56 -13.25
CA SER A 693 -3.87 20.97 -13.36
C SER A 693 -4.48 21.25 -14.74
N ILE A 694 -3.85 20.77 -15.81
CA ILE A 694 -4.35 20.95 -17.18
C ILE A 694 -5.68 20.23 -17.37
N LEU A 695 -5.82 19.03 -16.80
CA LEU A 695 -7.07 18.26 -16.87
C LEU A 695 -8.22 18.99 -16.16
N GLU A 696 -7.97 19.54 -14.97
CA GLU A 696 -8.96 20.30 -14.21
C GLU A 696 -9.38 21.58 -14.95
N GLU A 697 -8.42 22.34 -15.49
CA GLU A 697 -8.72 23.52 -16.29
C GLU A 697 -9.59 23.19 -17.50
N GLU A 698 -9.23 22.16 -18.28
CA GLU A 698 -10.04 21.70 -19.41
C GLU A 698 -11.42 21.19 -18.96
N CYS A 699 -11.55 20.67 -17.75
CA CYS A 699 -12.86 20.27 -17.23
C CYS A 699 -13.80 21.47 -17.00
N MET A 700 -13.25 22.64 -16.69
CA MET A 700 -14.03 23.87 -16.46
C MET A 700 -14.53 24.50 -17.78
N PHE A 701 -13.86 24.25 -18.90
CA PHE A 701 -14.26 24.81 -20.20
C PHE A 701 -15.38 23.99 -20.85
N PRO A 702 -16.57 24.57 -21.14
CA PRO A 702 -17.70 23.82 -21.70
C PRO A 702 -17.46 23.23 -23.10
N LYS A 703 -16.49 23.77 -23.86
CA LYS A 703 -16.15 23.34 -25.22
C LYS A 703 -14.86 22.51 -25.31
N ALA A 704 -14.22 22.21 -24.17
CA ALA A 704 -13.04 21.36 -24.16
C ALA A 704 -13.40 19.92 -24.54
N SER A 705 -12.44 19.24 -25.15
CA SER A 705 -12.52 17.84 -25.58
C SER A 705 -11.22 17.13 -25.24
N ASP A 706 -11.21 15.80 -25.23
CA ASP A 706 -9.98 15.04 -24.94
C ASP A 706 -8.87 15.38 -25.96
N ALA A 707 -9.23 15.77 -27.19
CA ALA A 707 -8.28 16.26 -28.19
C ALA A 707 -7.66 17.62 -27.84
N THR A 708 -8.41 18.56 -27.26
CA THR A 708 -7.87 19.84 -26.79
C THR A 708 -6.98 19.65 -25.56
N PHE A 709 -7.38 18.73 -24.68
CA PHE A 709 -6.56 18.30 -23.55
C PHE A 709 -5.22 17.71 -24.02
N LYS A 710 -5.23 16.80 -25.01
CA LYS A 710 -4.02 16.25 -25.63
C LYS A 710 -3.08 17.34 -26.14
N ALA A 711 -3.62 18.28 -26.92
CA ALA A 711 -2.83 19.35 -27.52
C ALA A 711 -2.12 20.17 -26.43
N LYS A 712 -2.84 20.57 -25.37
CA LYS A 712 -2.26 21.31 -24.24
C LYS A 712 -1.18 20.52 -23.51
N LEU A 713 -1.38 19.22 -23.28
CA LEU A 713 -0.35 18.38 -22.66
C LEU A 713 0.94 18.37 -23.49
N TYR A 714 0.81 18.21 -24.80
CA TYR A 714 1.94 18.18 -25.72
C TYR A 714 2.67 19.54 -25.76
N ASP A 715 1.94 20.65 -25.88
CA ASP A 715 2.53 21.99 -25.93
C ASP A 715 3.26 22.36 -24.62
N ASN A 716 2.75 21.89 -23.48
CA ASN A 716 3.32 22.19 -22.16
C ASN A 716 4.49 21.27 -21.77
N HIS A 717 4.50 19.99 -22.15
CA HIS A 717 5.46 19.03 -21.61
C HIS A 717 6.37 18.36 -22.65
N LEU A 718 5.93 18.21 -23.91
CA LEU A 718 6.72 17.49 -24.90
C LEU A 718 8.02 18.26 -25.20
N GLY A 719 9.16 17.58 -25.05
CA GLY A 719 10.49 18.15 -25.26
C GLY A 719 10.98 19.07 -24.13
N LYS A 720 10.17 19.30 -23.09
CA LYS A 720 10.54 20.08 -21.88
C LYS A 720 10.74 19.18 -20.66
N SER A 721 9.97 18.09 -20.55
CA SER A 721 10.02 17.14 -19.44
C SER A 721 10.46 15.76 -19.94
N ASN A 722 11.56 15.23 -19.40
CA ASN A 722 12.10 13.92 -19.82
C ASN A 722 11.15 12.74 -19.52
N ASN A 723 10.36 12.86 -18.45
CA ASN A 723 9.38 11.85 -18.07
C ASN A 723 8.13 11.83 -18.96
N PHE A 724 7.93 12.82 -19.86
CA PHE A 724 6.81 12.87 -20.78
C PHE A 724 7.25 12.50 -22.20
N GLN A 725 6.70 11.41 -22.73
CA GLN A 725 7.09 10.87 -24.04
C GLN A 725 5.90 10.69 -24.97
N LYS A 726 6.20 10.60 -26.28
CA LYS A 726 5.23 10.13 -27.26
C LYS A 726 5.03 8.62 -27.07
N PRO A 727 3.80 8.10 -27.23
CA PRO A 727 3.53 6.69 -27.07
C PRO A 727 4.21 5.89 -28.20
N ARG A 728 4.60 4.65 -27.92
CA ARG A 728 5.18 3.77 -28.94
C ARG A 728 4.05 3.22 -29.82
N ILE A 729 4.08 3.53 -31.12
CA ILE A 729 3.05 3.04 -32.06
C ILE A 729 3.38 1.58 -32.43
N VAL A 730 2.73 0.64 -31.77
CA VAL A 730 2.85 -0.80 -32.06
C VAL A 730 1.60 -1.28 -32.81
N LYS A 731 1.78 -1.91 -33.99
CA LYS A 731 0.65 -2.45 -34.76
C LYS A 731 -0.10 -3.50 -33.93
N GLY A 732 -1.41 -3.31 -33.78
CA GLY A 732 -2.30 -4.25 -33.06
C GLY A 732 -2.54 -3.92 -31.59
N LYS A 733 -1.84 -2.94 -31.01
CA LYS A 733 -2.14 -2.43 -29.66
C LYS A 733 -3.22 -1.33 -29.69
N PRO A 734 -4.02 -1.17 -28.61
CA PRO A 734 -4.97 -0.07 -28.47
C PRO A 734 -4.30 1.30 -28.62
N GLU A 735 -5.02 2.29 -29.14
CA GLU A 735 -4.48 3.65 -29.35
C GLU A 735 -4.09 4.28 -28.00
N ALA A 736 -2.81 4.65 -27.86
CA ALA A 736 -2.31 5.43 -26.74
C ALA A 736 -2.04 6.88 -27.17
N HIS A 737 -2.16 7.82 -26.24
CA HIS A 737 -2.09 9.25 -26.54
C HIS A 737 -0.83 9.92 -26.01
N PHE A 738 -0.29 9.47 -24.88
CA PHE A 738 1.00 9.88 -24.32
C PHE A 738 1.58 8.76 -23.47
N ALA A 739 2.88 8.81 -23.21
CA ALA A 739 3.57 7.87 -22.33
C ALA A 739 4.24 8.63 -21.17
N LEU A 740 4.21 8.04 -19.98
CA LEU A 740 4.98 8.52 -18.84
C LEU A 740 6.06 7.51 -18.46
N VAL A 741 7.23 8.04 -18.17
CA VAL A 741 8.34 7.27 -17.59
C VAL A 741 8.21 7.33 -16.08
N HIS A 742 7.61 6.28 -15.52
CA HIS A 742 7.50 6.04 -14.09
C HIS A 742 8.74 5.31 -13.59
N TYR A 743 8.85 5.19 -12.27
CA TYR A 743 9.94 4.40 -11.66
C TYR A 743 9.93 2.92 -12.08
N ALA A 744 8.73 2.35 -12.23
CA ALA A 744 8.54 0.93 -12.52
C ALA A 744 8.65 0.58 -14.00
N GLY A 745 8.53 1.56 -14.89
CA GLY A 745 8.47 1.31 -16.33
C GLY A 745 7.83 2.47 -17.10
N THR A 746 7.80 2.33 -18.43
CA THR A 746 7.10 3.30 -19.29
C THR A 746 5.66 2.86 -19.50
N VAL A 747 4.70 3.73 -19.14
CA VAL A 747 3.27 3.42 -19.24
C VAL A 747 2.61 4.28 -20.30
N ASP A 748 1.96 3.60 -21.26
CA ASP A 748 1.17 4.22 -22.33
C ASP A 748 -0.27 4.48 -21.85
N TYR A 749 -0.71 5.74 -21.86
CA TYR A 749 -2.04 6.16 -21.41
C TYR A 749 -2.96 6.56 -22.56
N ASN A 750 -4.21 6.09 -22.49
CA ASN A 750 -5.30 6.51 -23.37
C ASN A 750 -6.18 7.55 -22.66
N ILE A 751 -6.33 8.74 -23.28
CA ILE A 751 -7.07 9.89 -22.70
C ILE A 751 -8.58 9.90 -22.99
N ASN A 752 -9.10 8.91 -23.72
CA ASN A 752 -10.50 8.94 -24.14
C ASN A 752 -11.42 8.94 -22.93
N ASN A 753 -12.40 9.84 -22.96
CA ASN A 753 -13.36 10.12 -21.90
C ASN A 753 -12.74 10.63 -20.59
N TRP A 754 -11.49 11.10 -20.56
CA TRP A 754 -10.90 11.62 -19.31
C TRP A 754 -11.65 12.84 -18.78
N LEU A 755 -12.01 13.79 -19.65
CA LEU A 755 -12.78 14.96 -19.22
C LEU A 755 -14.16 14.56 -18.69
N VAL A 756 -14.79 13.54 -19.27
CA VAL A 756 -16.11 13.06 -18.81
C VAL A 756 -15.97 12.33 -17.48
N LYS A 757 -14.97 11.43 -17.37
CA LYS A 757 -14.64 10.70 -16.15
C LYS A 757 -14.30 11.64 -14.99
N ASN A 758 -13.60 12.74 -15.26
CA ASN A 758 -13.22 13.74 -14.27
C ASN A 758 -14.31 14.80 -14.00
N LYS A 759 -15.36 14.92 -14.83
CA LYS A 759 -16.52 15.76 -14.49
C LYS A 759 -17.53 15.01 -13.64
N ASP A 760 -17.64 13.68 -13.85
CA ASP A 760 -18.63 12.76 -13.28
C ASP A 760 -19.99 13.42 -12.97
N PRO A 761 -20.62 14.11 -13.95
CA PRO A 761 -21.73 14.99 -13.68
C PRO A 761 -22.95 14.16 -13.26
N LEU A 762 -23.37 14.32 -12.00
CA LEU A 762 -24.58 13.66 -11.52
C LEU A 762 -25.82 14.42 -11.97
N ASN A 763 -26.85 13.66 -12.32
CA ASN A 763 -28.16 14.22 -12.62
C ASN A 763 -28.81 14.72 -11.32
N GLU A 764 -28.74 16.03 -11.06
CA GLU A 764 -29.26 16.65 -9.84
C GLU A 764 -30.76 16.36 -9.61
N THR A 765 -31.55 16.25 -10.67
CA THR A 765 -32.99 15.94 -10.56
C THR A 765 -33.21 14.57 -9.93
N VAL A 766 -32.42 13.56 -10.35
CA VAL A 766 -32.50 12.21 -9.79
C VAL A 766 -31.89 12.15 -8.39
N VAL A 767 -30.83 12.91 -8.12
CA VAL A 767 -30.24 12.97 -6.76
C VAL A 767 -31.25 13.52 -5.74
N VAL A 768 -32.08 14.49 -6.10
CA VAL A 768 -33.17 14.97 -5.24
C VAL A 768 -34.21 13.88 -4.95
N LEU A 769 -34.45 12.96 -5.90
CA LEU A 769 -35.29 11.79 -5.65
C LEU A 769 -34.63 10.84 -4.65
N TYR A 770 -33.32 10.60 -4.76
CA TYR A 770 -32.57 9.77 -3.81
C TYR A 770 -32.63 10.32 -2.38
N GLN A 771 -32.50 11.65 -2.22
CA GLN A 771 -32.64 12.32 -0.93
C GLN A 771 -34.01 12.13 -0.27
N LYS A 772 -35.05 11.89 -1.07
CA LYS A 772 -36.43 11.67 -0.62
C LYS A 772 -36.85 10.20 -0.67
N SER A 773 -35.89 9.29 -0.88
CA SER A 773 -36.16 7.86 -0.97
C SER A 773 -36.79 7.33 0.33
N THR A 774 -37.70 6.36 0.18
CA THR A 774 -38.24 5.60 1.31
C THR A 774 -37.23 4.59 1.88
N LEU A 775 -36.20 4.24 1.10
CA LEU A 775 -35.07 3.46 1.57
C LEU A 775 -34.12 4.38 2.37
N LYS A 776 -34.18 4.28 3.70
CA LYS A 776 -33.40 5.12 4.63
C LYS A 776 -31.91 5.19 4.29
N LEU A 777 -31.32 4.04 3.89
CA LEU A 777 -29.92 3.98 3.51
C LEU A 777 -29.63 4.91 2.32
N LEU A 778 -30.41 4.82 1.23
CA LEU A 778 -30.21 5.66 0.04
C LEU A 778 -30.34 7.16 0.36
N ALA A 779 -31.36 7.52 1.15
CA ALA A 779 -31.55 8.90 1.58
C ALA A 779 -30.35 9.41 2.39
N LEU A 780 -29.80 8.58 3.29
CA LEU A 780 -28.61 8.91 4.08
C LEU A 780 -27.38 9.13 3.20
N LEU A 781 -27.15 8.28 2.19
CA LEU A 781 -26.00 8.39 1.27
C LEU A 781 -25.95 9.73 0.51
N PHE A 782 -27.11 10.32 0.25
CA PHE A 782 -27.26 11.56 -0.52
C PHE A 782 -27.69 12.77 0.31
N ALA A 783 -27.86 12.63 1.63
CA ALA A 783 -28.29 13.72 2.51
C ALA A 783 -27.37 14.96 2.45
N ASN A 784 -26.06 14.75 2.39
CA ASN A 784 -25.06 15.82 2.34
C ASN A 784 -24.69 16.22 0.90
N TYR A 785 -25.42 15.76 -0.11
CA TYR A 785 -25.15 16.18 -1.49
C TYR A 785 -25.59 17.62 -1.68
N ALA A 786 -24.61 18.52 -1.62
CA ALA A 786 -24.74 19.92 -1.95
C ALA A 786 -24.95 20.08 -3.46
N GLY A 787 -26.19 20.26 -3.92
CA GLY A 787 -26.47 20.67 -5.31
C GLY A 787 -25.91 22.08 -5.60
N ALA A 788 -25.97 22.51 -6.86
CA ALA A 788 -25.47 23.82 -7.29
C ALA A 788 -25.90 25.02 -6.40
N ASP A 789 -27.07 24.96 -5.74
CA ASP A 789 -27.61 26.00 -4.85
C ASP A 789 -26.82 26.20 -3.54
N SER A 790 -26.25 25.13 -2.98
CA SER A 790 -25.37 25.24 -1.80
C SER A 790 -24.02 25.81 -2.14
N VAL A 791 -23.56 25.64 -3.38
CA VAL A 791 -22.24 26.13 -3.78
C VAL A 791 -22.22 27.66 -3.93
N GLU A 792 -23.36 28.31 -4.23
CA GLU A 792 -23.49 29.78 -4.24
C GLU A 792 -23.68 30.39 -2.85
N LYS A 793 -24.36 29.69 -1.93
CA LYS A 793 -24.54 30.14 -0.54
C LYS A 793 -23.30 29.90 0.32
N VAL A 794 -22.67 28.74 0.17
CA VAL A 794 -21.38 28.43 0.80
C VAL A 794 -20.29 29.34 0.23
N ALA A 795 -20.30 29.69 -1.07
CA ALA A 795 -19.37 30.70 -1.60
C ALA A 795 -19.49 32.07 -0.91
N LYS A 796 -20.71 32.48 -0.49
CA LYS A 796 -20.93 33.75 0.22
C LYS A 796 -20.64 33.68 1.74
N GLU A 797 -20.81 32.52 2.37
CA GLU A 797 -20.50 32.33 3.80
C GLU A 797 -19.02 31.90 4.04
N GLU A 798 -18.38 31.20 3.10
CA GLU A 798 -16.94 30.88 3.12
C GLU A 798 -16.05 32.04 2.61
N GLU A 799 -16.57 32.97 1.79
CA GLU A 799 -15.86 34.22 1.45
C GLU A 799 -15.45 35.03 2.70
N ALA A 800 -16.17 34.85 3.81
CA ALA A 800 -15.85 35.47 5.09
C ALA A 800 -14.88 34.66 5.98
N ARG A 801 -14.56 33.40 5.63
CA ARG A 801 -13.74 32.52 6.50
C ARG A 801 -12.51 31.86 5.87
N ARG A 802 -12.33 31.83 4.54
CA ARG A 802 -11.05 31.40 3.92
C ARG A 802 -10.80 32.14 2.61
N ARG A 803 -9.85 33.09 2.61
CA ARG A 803 -9.15 33.52 1.38
C ARG A 803 -8.00 32.55 1.16
N ASP A 804 -8.28 31.39 0.57
CA ASP A 804 -7.30 30.59 -0.18
C ASP A 804 -8.06 29.63 -1.11
N HIS A 805 -7.88 29.88 -2.42
CA HIS A 805 -8.18 29.04 -3.59
C HIS A 805 -9.62 28.54 -3.88
N PRO A 806 -10.26 28.95 -5.01
CA PRO A 806 -11.54 28.43 -5.47
C PRO A 806 -11.32 27.27 -6.46
N PHE A 807 -11.27 26.02 -5.98
CA PHE A 807 -11.22 24.86 -6.86
C PHE A 807 -12.42 23.94 -6.62
N LYS A 808 -13.24 23.73 -7.65
CA LYS A 808 -14.46 22.91 -7.56
C LYS A 808 -14.25 21.51 -8.16
N LEU A 809 -14.77 20.54 -7.42
CA LEU A 809 -15.03 19.13 -7.71
C LEU A 809 -13.87 18.11 -7.67
N TYR A 810 -12.62 18.44 -7.99
CA TYR A 810 -11.48 17.50 -7.82
C TYR A 810 -10.34 18.01 -6.91
N LEU A 811 -10.46 19.21 -6.32
CA LEU A 811 -9.60 19.55 -5.18
C LEU A 811 -9.85 18.76 -3.89
N PRO A 812 -11.00 18.08 -3.65
CA PRO A 812 -11.05 17.03 -2.65
C PRO A 812 -10.45 15.71 -3.16
N PHE A 813 -9.96 15.61 -4.40
CA PHE A 813 -9.13 14.49 -4.88
C PHE A 813 -7.66 14.77 -4.61
N THR A 814 -7.12 15.96 -4.93
CA THR A 814 -5.77 16.36 -4.48
C THR A 814 -5.72 16.66 -2.98
N GLY A 815 -6.79 17.14 -2.36
CA GLY A 815 -6.91 17.31 -0.91
C GLY A 815 -7.19 16.02 -0.14
N ARG A 816 -7.84 15.00 -0.76
CA ARG A 816 -7.90 13.65 -0.18
C ARG A 816 -6.67 12.83 -0.51
N VAL A 817 -5.99 13.04 -1.63
CA VAL A 817 -4.69 12.46 -1.95
C VAL A 817 -3.61 13.14 -1.11
N GLU A 818 -3.67 14.45 -0.85
CA GLU A 818 -2.86 15.15 0.15
C GLU A 818 -3.27 14.78 1.57
N ALA A 819 -4.55 14.56 1.90
CA ALA A 819 -4.91 14.00 3.21
C ALA A 819 -4.50 12.52 3.31
N SER A 820 -4.50 11.78 2.19
CA SER A 820 -3.97 10.41 2.10
C SER A 820 -2.46 10.45 2.28
N ILE A 821 -1.76 11.40 1.66
CA ILE A 821 -0.31 11.59 1.73
C ILE A 821 0.10 12.27 3.01
N ARG A 822 -0.72 13.13 3.63
CA ARG A 822 -0.48 13.75 4.94
C ARG A 822 -0.77 12.75 6.04
N SER A 823 -1.83 11.96 5.93
CA SER A 823 -2.07 10.77 6.75
C SER A 823 -0.96 9.74 6.56
N LEU A 824 -0.46 9.52 5.33
CA LEU A 824 0.74 8.72 5.04
C LEU A 824 2.04 9.38 5.56
N SER A 825 2.16 10.72 5.53
CA SER A 825 3.34 11.44 6.01
C SER A 825 3.37 11.47 7.53
N ASP A 826 2.21 11.56 8.17
CA ASP A 826 2.04 11.43 9.60
C ASP A 826 2.22 9.96 10.00
N PHE A 827 1.74 9.00 9.22
CA PHE A 827 1.97 7.56 9.37
C PHE A 827 3.45 7.16 9.24
N LEU A 828 4.20 7.79 8.33
CA LEU A 828 5.59 7.45 8.07
C LEU A 828 6.59 8.29 8.87
N LYS A 829 6.19 9.42 9.46
CA LYS A 829 6.93 10.07 10.56
C LYS A 829 7.17 9.13 11.75
N TYR A 830 6.25 8.18 11.94
CA TYR A 830 6.28 7.23 13.05
C TYR A 830 6.81 5.83 12.66
N GLY A 831 7.20 5.60 11.41
CA GLY A 831 7.51 4.26 10.90
C GLY A 831 8.92 3.73 11.13
N ALA A 832 9.83 4.54 11.66
CA ALA A 832 11.25 4.17 11.70
C ALA A 832 11.97 4.63 12.98
N ALA A 833 11.27 4.74 14.10
CA ALA A 833 11.94 4.65 15.38
C ALA A 833 12.27 3.17 15.65
N ALA A 834 13.40 2.70 15.12
CA ALA A 834 14.05 1.47 15.54
C ALA A 834 15.51 1.78 15.89
N PRO A 835 16.09 1.14 16.92
CA PRO A 835 17.36 1.54 17.48
C PRO A 835 18.54 1.27 16.53
N TYR A 836 19.19 2.38 16.15
CA TYR A 836 20.59 2.59 15.78
C TYR A 836 21.50 1.36 16.00
N THR A 837 21.89 0.66 14.92
CA THR A 837 23.15 -0.12 14.87
C THR A 837 23.58 -0.60 13.48
N ASP A 838 22.75 -0.59 12.42
CA ASP A 838 23.08 -1.31 11.18
C ASP A 838 23.29 -0.41 9.94
N ILE A 839 24.55 0.02 9.76
CA ILE A 839 25.04 0.94 8.71
C ILE A 839 25.03 0.31 7.29
N SER A 840 24.66 -0.98 7.17
CA SER A 840 24.80 -1.78 5.94
C SER A 840 23.61 -1.72 4.96
N ALA A 841 22.47 -1.12 5.33
CA ALA A 841 21.22 -1.22 4.58
C ALA A 841 21.13 -0.35 3.30
N SER A 842 21.95 0.71 3.20
CA SER A 842 21.80 1.76 2.17
C SER A 842 22.11 1.30 0.72
N PRO A 843 23.20 0.57 0.43
CA PRO A 843 23.49 0.12 -0.95
C PRO A 843 22.51 -0.98 -1.42
N MET A 844 21.85 -1.67 -0.50
CA MET A 844 21.02 -2.84 -0.79
C MET A 844 19.67 -2.46 -1.41
N ALA A 845 18.99 -1.41 -0.93
CA ALA A 845 17.75 -0.99 -1.59
C ALA A 845 17.98 -0.47 -3.01
N ALA A 846 19.16 0.06 -3.33
CA ALA A 846 19.51 0.48 -4.68
C ALA A 846 19.64 -0.71 -5.66
N VAL A 847 19.98 -1.90 -5.17
CA VAL A 847 20.18 -3.12 -5.98
C VAL A 847 18.91 -3.96 -6.14
N LEU A 848 18.06 -4.06 -5.11
CA LEU A 848 16.71 -4.64 -5.24
C LEU A 848 15.82 -3.88 -6.26
N TRP A 849 16.23 -2.66 -6.57
CA TRP A 849 15.48 -1.69 -7.35
C TRP A 849 15.77 -1.73 -8.86
N THR A 850 16.98 -2.08 -9.30
CA THR A 850 17.25 -2.28 -10.74
C THR A 850 16.49 -3.49 -11.30
N GLN A 851 16.15 -4.49 -10.47
CA GLN A 851 15.34 -5.65 -10.87
C GLN A 851 13.92 -5.32 -11.35
N THR A 852 13.32 -4.21 -10.90
CA THR A 852 12.05 -3.74 -11.47
C THR A 852 12.20 -3.07 -12.83
N LYS A 853 13.39 -2.59 -13.20
CA LYS A 853 13.64 -1.93 -14.49
C LYS A 853 13.89 -2.89 -15.64
N ASP A 854 14.58 -4.01 -15.40
CA ASP A 854 15.16 -4.80 -16.49
C ASP A 854 14.28 -5.93 -17.03
N CYS A 855 13.22 -6.32 -16.28
CA CYS A 855 12.16 -7.20 -16.82
C CYS A 855 11.43 -6.60 -18.05
N GLU A 856 11.55 -5.29 -18.31
CA GLU A 856 10.93 -4.63 -19.47
C GLU A 856 11.92 -4.31 -20.62
N ALA A 857 13.23 -4.22 -20.36
CA ALA A 857 14.20 -3.92 -21.42
C ALA A 857 14.29 -5.05 -22.46
N LEU A 858 14.05 -6.30 -22.05
CA LEU A 858 14.16 -7.48 -22.91
C LEU A 858 12.98 -7.73 -23.85
N ARG A 859 11.85 -7.02 -23.75
CA ARG A 859 10.82 -7.04 -24.82
C ARG A 859 10.99 -5.94 -25.86
N ALA A 860 11.84 -4.95 -25.60
CA ALA A 860 12.14 -3.89 -26.57
C ALA A 860 13.35 -4.23 -27.46
N GLY A 861 14.19 -5.19 -27.04
CA GLY A 861 15.41 -5.58 -27.76
C GLY A 861 15.26 -6.68 -28.82
N GLU A 862 14.10 -7.31 -28.96
CA GLU A 862 13.91 -8.41 -29.93
C GLU A 862 13.74 -7.95 -31.40
N ASP A 863 13.58 -6.65 -31.68
CA ASP A 863 13.36 -6.14 -33.05
C ASP A 863 14.52 -5.30 -33.63
N GLU A 864 15.66 -5.19 -32.94
CA GLU A 864 16.86 -4.49 -33.45
C GLU A 864 18.06 -5.43 -33.63
N ALA A 865 17.93 -6.47 -34.46
CA ALA A 865 19.09 -7.10 -35.09
C ALA A 865 18.75 -7.74 -36.44
N SER A 866 19.31 -7.15 -37.51
CA SER A 866 19.44 -7.62 -38.89
C SER A 866 18.46 -7.04 -39.93
N ALA A 867 18.79 -5.85 -40.41
CA ALA A 867 18.36 -5.36 -41.72
C ALA A 867 19.59 -5.19 -42.63
N GLU A 868 19.80 -6.14 -43.54
CA GLU A 868 20.45 -5.91 -44.84
C GLU A 868 19.73 -6.74 -45.92
N PRO A 869 19.69 -6.26 -47.19
CA PRO A 869 18.63 -6.59 -48.13
C PRO A 869 19.02 -7.73 -49.08
N ALA A 870 18.18 -8.76 -49.21
CA ALA A 870 18.30 -9.75 -50.27
C ALA A 870 16.95 -9.95 -50.97
N GLY A 871 16.97 -9.77 -52.29
CA GLY A 871 15.81 -9.74 -53.16
C GLY A 871 15.21 -11.09 -53.52
N GLU A 872 14.02 -10.98 -54.10
CA GLU A 872 13.45 -11.78 -55.18
C GLU A 872 13.48 -13.33 -55.14
N THR A 873 12.25 -13.86 -55.25
CA THR A 873 11.79 -15.13 -55.88
C THR A 873 11.65 -16.41 -55.04
N GLY A 874 10.48 -17.05 -55.17
CA GLY A 874 10.40 -18.53 -55.21
C GLY A 874 9.51 -19.31 -54.23
N ILE A 875 8.18 -19.16 -54.33
CA ILE A 875 7.17 -20.25 -54.42
C ILE A 875 7.40 -21.58 -53.64
N LYS A 876 6.50 -21.96 -52.70
CA LYS A 876 5.44 -23.03 -52.76
C LYS A 876 5.05 -23.57 -51.37
N TYR A 877 3.78 -23.39 -50.98
CA TYR A 877 3.13 -24.14 -49.91
C TYR A 877 2.62 -25.48 -50.46
N ILE A 878 2.81 -26.56 -49.71
CA ILE A 878 2.14 -27.85 -49.89
C ILE A 878 1.37 -28.15 -48.59
N THR A 879 0.05 -28.19 -48.68
CA THR A 879 -0.83 -28.93 -47.76
C THR A 879 -1.07 -30.34 -48.32
N PRO A 880 -1.44 -31.32 -47.48
CA PRO A 880 -2.84 -31.78 -47.56
C PRO A 880 -3.49 -32.27 -46.23
N ASP A 881 -4.77 -31.92 -46.09
CA ASP A 881 -5.94 -32.74 -45.75
C ASP A 881 -6.08 -33.55 -44.42
N ASN A 882 -6.89 -32.96 -43.50
CA ASN A 882 -8.17 -33.47 -42.93
C ASN A 882 -8.21 -34.63 -41.87
N PRO A 883 -9.33 -34.87 -41.12
CA PRO A 883 -9.52 -34.46 -39.72
C PRO A 883 -9.91 -35.64 -38.75
N PRO A 884 -10.75 -35.46 -37.69
CA PRO A 884 -10.42 -35.58 -36.26
C PRO A 884 -10.82 -36.91 -35.58
N TYR A 885 -10.15 -37.31 -34.49
CA TYR A 885 -10.63 -38.42 -33.64
C TYR A 885 -10.49 -38.18 -32.12
N LYS A 886 -11.59 -38.48 -31.44
CA LYS A 886 -11.85 -38.56 -29.99
C LYS A 886 -10.92 -39.54 -29.26
N ALA A 887 -10.59 -39.23 -28.00
CA ALA A 887 -10.32 -40.22 -26.93
C ALA A 887 -10.70 -39.59 -25.57
N LYS A 888 -11.82 -39.98 -24.96
CA LYS A 888 -12.05 -41.12 -24.04
C LYS A 888 -11.68 -40.77 -22.60
N GLY A 889 -12.74 -40.59 -21.80
CA GLY A 889 -12.66 -40.57 -20.35
C GLY A 889 -12.37 -41.95 -19.77
N THR A 890 -11.79 -41.93 -18.58
CA THR A 890 -11.64 -43.08 -17.70
C THR A 890 -12.05 -42.66 -16.29
N THR A 891 -13.18 -43.19 -15.85
CA THR A 891 -13.59 -43.45 -14.45
C THR A 891 -12.52 -44.34 -13.77
N LEU A 892 -12.28 -44.42 -12.46
CA LEU A 892 -13.06 -44.26 -11.22
C LEU A 892 -12.08 -44.43 -10.02
N THR A 893 -12.40 -43.86 -8.84
CA THR A 893 -12.03 -44.29 -7.45
C THR A 893 -10.54 -44.42 -7.07
N ARG A 894 -10.06 -43.79 -5.99
CA ARG A 894 -10.50 -43.88 -4.59
C ARG A 894 -10.03 -42.68 -3.79
#